data_AF-A0A8S8Y1H7-F1
#
_entry.id   AF-A0A8S8Y1H7-F1
#
_cell.length_a   1.000
_cell.length_b   1.000
_cell.length_c   1.000
_cell.angle_alpha   90.00
_cell.angle_beta   90.00
_cell.angle_gamma   90.00
#
_symmetry.space_group_name_H-M   'P 1'
#
loop_
_entity.id
_entity.type
_entity.pdbx_description
1 polymer ?
#
loop_
_entity_poly.entity_id
_entity_poly.type
_entity_poly.pdbx_seq_one_letter_code
_entity_poly.pdbx_strand_id
1 'polypeptide(L)'
;MRRTPAGLALSLTVLLLLSIIGSTLVNVAPVKVLDDDLETSMNTGGRSTSAEVFLAGGGSSTHDEFSGAIASVDNGWVIAGDVNSSAASLVFGTQTYTPTSPYSNGNDFFLASVDNSGTWNYVVGADHSQGGVSFMADVTSHAGNGIVAGYMYGPVDFGMTSLSTAVQFDGFVAQADAMGNWMWAKGFQTLPNSSTDSSIPQAVTVDQLGDVIVAGYFSGETDFGGTTFNVSNAEIFIAKLDGANGALKWAVTGGGIGNQQVTDIVVDNAGNIHVAVLTQNNVLFGTNSYNVVGTQDSVIVKLSSAGAFQSVTGYGIANQAVSLTALAVDANGDLYAGGSFEGTMAKNGWSITANKGGSDLFFIKEGTTPSNQWAATGGSNSADSLQAMDVSSAGELVFTAFFLDGTFSAGTKSTTGTSSNWIATLDADVMLGGLTNTGGWSWLDVTGSAALEVGWDIAFNGSDVAAAVGSYIGPAGSDTITKGTDSVTTAGGWDLFVWALDPSMKADTDNDGVPDVSDNCPNDSNPLQGNTDGDAQGDACDSDDDNDGITDNSPDDCPRGGAANWGSTQNFDDPANSTDWDRDGCKDDVEDADMDNDGVENDVDLCPRSSYQPPRPTWVSDSITDVDGDGCRDADEDTDDDGDGFEDVSDDCPTVVGNSTLGEEGCQDNDGDGWSNNFDDCPNEFGNSTLGGKNACPDMDGDGWADADDAFTEDPTQWSDADGDGYGDNTEGTTPDDCPTVAGTSTLDRLGCLDTDSDGYSDPDGMWDAESGADAFIDDPTQWSDFDGDGYGDNYANDTWTDRNPSWPGEYRTDVVLQDACPTQEGTSWQNGLIGCPDQDGDGWYNLQDAFPNDPTQWSDTDGDGYGDNASGTDADQCPDVAGTSTADRLGCEDSDGDGYSDPDPNTNWLPANGADAFPSEPTQWADQDSDFYGDNPAGDRADACPTVRGTSTVDRLGCEDSDGDGISDETDTWTLAQGADACPLAYGTSTADRIGCADTDGDNYSDPTPDYGIEQGADAYPQDPTRWILEPKEDETFFASTNALIGTGVGLLLALVVIGLIMRRRGGKDTSEWTVPTGAGAGNPGFAAPVAMPDFGAQPVSQPAAQPAYAAPVAMPDFNAQPVVAQPDPARDYYNSLLAQGYPHDDAVRYTQQYFQQFQG
;
A
#
# COMPACT_ATOMS: atom_id res chain seq x y z
N MET A 1 -36.22 -53.04 -50.16
CA MET A 1 -36.50 -54.46 -49.81
C MET A 1 -35.17 -55.20 -49.78
N ARG A 2 -34.85 -55.95 -48.70
CA ARG A 2 -33.62 -56.77 -48.49
C ARG A 2 -32.22 -56.09 -48.51
N ARG A 3 -31.65 -55.98 -47.30
CA ARG A 3 -30.25 -56.28 -46.89
C ARG A 3 -29.07 -55.40 -47.34
N THR A 4 -28.57 -54.62 -46.37
CA THR A 4 -27.15 -54.31 -46.04
C THR A 4 -26.37 -55.58 -45.65
N PRO A 5 -25.07 -55.54 -45.22
CA PRO A 5 -24.07 -54.44 -45.09
C PRO A 5 -22.76 -54.75 -45.90
N ALA A 6 -21.62 -54.05 -45.80
CA ALA A 6 -21.20 -52.66 -45.49
C ALA A 6 -19.68 -52.54 -45.86
N GLY A 7 -19.11 -51.32 -45.87
CA GLY A 7 -17.66 -51.14 -45.97
C GLY A 7 -17.17 -49.74 -46.38
N LEU A 8 -16.84 -48.91 -45.39
CA LEU A 8 -15.99 -47.70 -45.44
C LEU A 8 -16.41 -46.52 -46.35
N ALA A 9 -16.80 -45.41 -45.69
CA ALA A 9 -16.60 -44.02 -46.13
C ALA A 9 -15.55 -43.41 -45.16
N LEU A 10 -14.59 -42.55 -45.51
CA LEU A 10 -14.54 -41.37 -46.40
C LEU A 10 -15.03 -40.09 -45.69
N SER A 11 -14.06 -39.25 -45.31
CA SER A 11 -14.27 -37.89 -44.77
C SER A 11 -13.39 -36.89 -45.51
N LEU A 12 -13.96 -36.26 -46.54
CA LEU A 12 -13.60 -34.93 -47.02
C LEU A 12 -14.90 -34.28 -47.55
N THR A 13 -14.95 -32.95 -47.63
CA THR A 13 -16.13 -32.14 -48.02
C THR A 13 -17.39 -32.32 -47.16
N VAL A 14 -17.41 -31.66 -46.00
CA VAL A 14 -18.59 -30.90 -45.57
C VAL A 14 -18.10 -29.48 -45.20
N LEU A 15 -18.18 -28.59 -46.18
CA LEU A 15 -17.97 -27.15 -46.03
C LEU A 15 -19.09 -26.49 -46.85
N LEU A 16 -19.62 -25.36 -46.38
CA LEU A 16 -20.84 -24.67 -46.83
C LEU A 16 -22.20 -25.32 -46.47
N LEU A 17 -22.91 -24.59 -45.61
CA LEU A 17 -24.32 -24.17 -45.74
C LEU A 17 -25.48 -25.15 -45.46
N LEU A 18 -26.03 -25.01 -44.24
CA LEU A 18 -27.42 -24.65 -43.86
C LEU A 18 -27.81 -25.45 -42.59
N SER A 19 -27.77 -24.89 -41.38
CA SER A 19 -28.71 -23.92 -40.77
C SER A 19 -30.12 -24.46 -40.52
N ILE A 20 -30.69 -24.08 -39.35
CA ILE A 20 -32.13 -23.87 -39.01
C ILE A 20 -32.48 -24.36 -37.58
N ILE A 21 -32.91 -23.40 -36.74
CA ILE A 21 -33.69 -23.50 -35.48
C ILE A 21 -33.01 -24.17 -34.26
N GLY A 22 -33.11 -23.50 -33.11
CA GLY A 22 -32.75 -24.02 -31.78
C GLY A 22 -33.98 -24.23 -30.87
N SER A 23 -33.83 -23.83 -29.60
CA SER A 23 -34.84 -23.82 -28.52
C SER A 23 -35.06 -25.10 -27.70
N THR A 24 -34.50 -25.04 -26.48
CA THR A 24 -35.10 -25.38 -25.16
C THR A 24 -35.12 -26.82 -24.60
N LEU A 25 -34.41 -26.95 -23.46
CA LEU A 25 -34.68 -27.79 -22.25
C LEU A 25 -34.48 -29.33 -22.40
N VAL A 26 -33.93 -30.05 -21.41
CA VAL A 26 -34.00 -29.95 -19.93
C VAL A 26 -32.68 -30.31 -19.23
N ASN A 27 -32.40 -29.61 -18.12
CA ASN A 27 -31.49 -29.84 -16.97
C ASN A 27 -30.41 -30.95 -17.00
N VAL A 28 -29.18 -30.52 -16.69
CA VAL A 28 -28.28 -31.19 -15.72
C VAL A 28 -28.10 -30.21 -14.55
N ALA A 29 -27.87 -30.70 -13.33
CA ALA A 29 -27.74 -29.87 -12.13
C ALA A 29 -26.38 -29.12 -12.09
N PRO A 30 -26.28 -27.95 -11.42
CA PRO A 30 -25.02 -27.26 -11.22
C PRO A 30 -24.08 -28.10 -10.35
N VAL A 31 -22.82 -28.17 -10.77
CA VAL A 31 -21.70 -28.51 -9.88
C VAL A 31 -21.19 -27.17 -9.34
N LYS A 32 -20.99 -27.07 -8.03
CA LYS A 32 -20.23 -25.95 -7.47
C LYS A 32 -18.83 -25.97 -8.09
N VAL A 33 -18.48 -24.92 -8.83
CA VAL A 33 -17.14 -24.35 -8.66
C VAL A 33 -17.12 -23.84 -7.22
N LEU A 34 -16.06 -24.13 -6.48
CA LEU A 34 -15.77 -23.42 -5.25
C LEU A 34 -15.05 -22.15 -5.66
N ASP A 35 -15.49 -21.04 -5.10
CA ASP A 35 -14.70 -19.83 -5.05
C ASP A 35 -13.43 -20.16 -4.22
N ASP A 36 -12.27 -19.99 -4.84
CA ASP A 36 -11.01 -19.60 -4.20
C ASP A 36 -10.58 -18.39 -5.03
N ASP A 37 -10.36 -17.25 -4.37
CA ASP A 37 -10.31 -15.97 -5.07
C ASP A 37 -8.99 -15.79 -5.82
N LEU A 38 -9.10 -15.82 -7.16
CA LEU A 38 -8.15 -15.20 -8.06
C LEU A 38 -8.82 -13.99 -8.71
N GLU A 39 -9.14 -13.01 -7.86
CA GLU A 39 -8.81 -11.65 -8.25
C GLU A 39 -7.32 -11.64 -8.59
N THR A 40 -6.98 -11.27 -9.81
CA THR A 40 -5.63 -10.80 -10.09
C THR A 40 -5.53 -9.41 -9.46
N SER A 41 -5.16 -9.35 -8.18
CA SER A 41 -4.55 -8.16 -7.64
C SER A 41 -3.37 -7.84 -8.56
N MET A 42 -3.44 -6.69 -9.24
CA MET A 42 -2.25 -6.10 -9.84
C MET A 42 -1.35 -5.79 -8.65
N ASN A 43 -0.21 -6.47 -8.55
CA ASN A 43 0.64 -6.38 -7.38
C ASN A 43 1.18 -4.95 -7.29
N THR A 44 0.70 -4.16 -6.33
CA THR A 44 0.96 -2.71 -6.22
C THR A 44 2.37 -2.37 -5.72
N GLY A 45 3.34 -3.26 -5.94
CA GLY A 45 4.75 -3.14 -5.53
C GLY A 45 5.56 -2.09 -6.27
N GLY A 46 4.90 -1.07 -6.83
CA GLY A 46 5.49 0.13 -7.42
C GLY A 46 4.73 1.40 -7.05
N ARG A 47 3.86 1.35 -6.03
CA ARG A 47 3.18 2.51 -5.46
C ARG A 47 4.09 3.12 -4.38
N SER A 48 4.41 4.41 -4.52
CA SER A 48 5.30 5.10 -3.59
C SER A 48 4.60 5.32 -2.24
N THR A 49 5.32 5.15 -1.13
CA THR A 49 4.86 5.52 0.21
C THR A 49 4.98 7.03 0.50
N SER A 50 5.49 7.83 -0.45
CA SER A 50 5.52 9.29 -0.34
C SER A 50 4.12 9.89 -0.45
N ALA A 51 3.77 10.79 0.47
CA ALA A 51 2.48 11.48 0.51
C ALA A 51 2.16 12.32 -0.74
N GLU A 52 3.19 12.82 -1.44
CA GLU A 52 3.09 13.39 -2.79
C GLU A 52 4.29 12.86 -3.61
N VAL A 53 4.07 12.38 -4.84
CA VAL A 53 5.00 11.39 -5.44
C VAL A 53 6.29 12.00 -5.96
N PHE A 54 6.23 13.13 -6.68
CA PHE A 54 7.37 14.06 -6.85
C PHE A 54 6.94 15.39 -7.48
N LEU A 55 7.82 16.40 -7.41
CA LEU A 55 7.71 17.64 -8.18
C LEU A 55 8.99 17.94 -8.97
N ALA A 56 8.97 17.64 -10.28
CA ALA A 56 10.11 17.82 -11.19
C ALA A 56 9.93 19.06 -12.07
N GLY A 57 11.03 19.74 -12.43
CA GLY A 57 10.97 20.98 -13.21
C GLY A 57 12.10 21.15 -14.23
N GLY A 58 11.86 22.00 -15.23
CA GLY A 58 12.86 22.41 -16.21
C GLY A 58 12.36 23.54 -17.12
N GLY A 59 13.29 24.28 -17.73
CA GLY A 59 12.94 25.52 -18.44
C GLY A 59 14.15 26.38 -18.80
N SER A 60 14.01 27.71 -18.77
CA SER A 60 15.06 28.64 -19.21
C SER A 60 15.05 29.98 -18.45
N SER A 61 16.14 30.74 -18.59
CA SER A 61 16.25 32.11 -18.06
C SER A 61 15.79 33.17 -19.08
N THR A 62 14.86 32.81 -19.95
CA THR A 62 14.44 33.58 -21.14
C THR A 62 12.95 33.37 -21.42
N HIS A 63 12.39 34.11 -22.39
CA HIS A 63 10.94 34.12 -22.59
C HIS A 63 10.52 33.00 -23.55
N ASP A 64 10.00 31.94 -22.95
CA ASP A 64 9.53 30.73 -23.60
C ASP A 64 7.98 30.77 -23.72
N GLU A 65 7.38 29.93 -24.57
CA GLU A 65 5.92 29.83 -24.77
C GLU A 65 5.49 28.36 -24.60
N PHE A 66 5.58 27.86 -23.37
CA PHE A 66 5.25 26.47 -23.03
C PHE A 66 3.74 26.20 -23.01
N SER A 67 3.24 25.55 -24.06
CA SER A 67 2.16 24.56 -23.94
C SER A 67 2.77 23.18 -23.78
N GLY A 68 2.18 22.31 -22.95
CA GLY A 68 2.67 20.95 -22.70
C GLY A 68 1.64 19.86 -23.02
N ALA A 69 2.12 18.65 -23.26
CA ALA A 69 1.35 17.41 -23.32
C ALA A 69 2.15 16.27 -22.65
N ILE A 70 1.49 15.25 -22.10
CA ILE A 70 2.11 14.16 -21.35
C ILE A 70 1.48 12.80 -21.67
N ALA A 71 2.31 11.77 -21.80
CA ALA A 71 1.84 10.40 -21.94
C ALA A 71 2.71 9.46 -21.09
N SER A 72 2.12 8.44 -20.47
CA SER A 72 2.89 7.41 -19.77
C SER A 72 3.78 6.61 -20.72
N VAL A 73 4.94 6.22 -20.20
CA VAL A 73 5.72 5.05 -20.63
C VAL A 73 5.85 4.09 -19.45
N ASP A 74 6.37 2.89 -19.69
CA ASP A 74 6.35 1.78 -18.72
C ASP A 74 7.02 2.14 -17.37
N ASN A 75 8.07 2.99 -17.39
CA ASN A 75 8.83 3.43 -16.20
C ASN A 75 8.69 4.94 -15.88
N GLY A 76 7.62 5.60 -16.35
CA GLY A 76 7.40 7.04 -16.10
C GLY A 76 6.55 7.72 -17.17
N TRP A 77 6.99 8.89 -17.65
CA TRP A 77 6.26 9.68 -18.65
C TRP A 77 7.18 10.28 -19.71
N VAL A 78 6.62 10.49 -20.90
CA VAL A 78 7.16 11.37 -21.94
C VAL A 78 6.36 12.66 -21.97
N ILE A 79 7.08 13.79 -21.95
CA ILE A 79 6.52 15.14 -21.97
C ILE A 79 6.89 15.80 -23.29
N ALA A 80 5.94 16.36 -24.00
CA ALA A 80 6.19 17.22 -25.15
C ALA A 80 5.82 18.67 -24.84
N GLY A 81 6.40 19.60 -25.58
CA GLY A 81 6.01 21.01 -25.52
C GLY A 81 6.70 21.88 -26.55
N ASP A 82 6.34 23.16 -26.57
CA ASP A 82 6.91 24.18 -27.45
C ASP A 82 7.96 25.04 -26.74
N VAL A 83 9.03 25.42 -27.46
CA VAL A 83 10.00 26.42 -27.02
C VAL A 83 10.30 27.43 -28.13
N ASN A 84 10.28 28.70 -27.76
CA ASN A 84 10.55 29.82 -28.66
C ASN A 84 12.08 29.94 -28.89
N SER A 85 12.57 30.16 -30.11
CA SER A 85 14.02 30.31 -30.37
C SER A 85 14.68 31.55 -29.73
N SER A 86 13.92 32.36 -28.99
CA SER A 86 14.45 33.37 -28.06
C SER A 86 15.16 32.75 -26.84
N ALA A 87 14.82 31.49 -26.50
CA ALA A 87 15.47 30.69 -25.47
C ALA A 87 16.94 30.42 -25.82
N ALA A 88 17.85 30.58 -24.84
CA ALA A 88 19.26 30.22 -25.03
C ALA A 88 19.50 28.70 -25.01
N SER A 89 18.74 27.99 -24.17
CA SER A 89 18.73 26.54 -23.97
C SER A 89 17.62 26.20 -22.98
N LEU A 90 17.00 25.02 -23.12
CA LEU A 90 16.20 24.43 -22.04
C LEU A 90 17.08 23.53 -21.18
N VAL A 91 16.88 23.54 -19.86
CA VAL A 91 17.58 22.66 -18.91
C VAL A 91 16.57 21.87 -18.09
N PHE A 92 16.74 20.55 -18.05
CA PHE A 92 15.89 19.59 -17.35
C PHE A 92 16.80 18.69 -16.50
N GLY A 93 16.96 19.00 -15.21
CA GLY A 93 17.95 18.36 -14.36
C GLY A 93 19.38 18.50 -14.92
N THR A 94 19.98 17.36 -15.30
CA THR A 94 21.29 17.28 -15.97
C THR A 94 21.22 17.44 -17.49
N GLN A 95 20.05 17.28 -18.09
CA GLN A 95 19.82 17.30 -19.53
C GLN A 95 19.71 18.73 -20.06
N THR A 96 20.03 18.95 -21.35
CA THR A 96 19.96 20.28 -21.95
C THR A 96 19.63 20.22 -23.45
N TYR A 97 18.57 20.91 -23.85
CA TYR A 97 18.20 21.12 -25.26
C TYR A 97 18.58 22.54 -25.70
N THR A 98 18.80 22.73 -27.00
CA THR A 98 19.10 24.05 -27.59
C THR A 98 18.28 24.20 -28.87
N PRO A 99 17.28 25.10 -28.90
CA PRO A 99 16.48 25.36 -30.09
C PRO A 99 17.33 25.77 -31.29
N THR A 100 16.88 25.38 -32.48
CA THR A 100 17.63 25.45 -33.74
C THR A 100 16.97 26.34 -34.80
N SER A 101 15.72 26.77 -34.58
CA SER A 101 15.01 27.67 -35.50
C SER A 101 15.73 29.00 -35.67
N PRO A 102 15.99 29.46 -36.91
CA PRO A 102 16.59 30.77 -37.17
C PRO A 102 15.59 31.94 -37.08
N TYR A 103 14.34 31.67 -36.69
CA TYR A 103 13.28 32.68 -36.58
C TYR A 103 13.08 33.08 -35.12
N SER A 104 13.47 34.31 -34.75
CA SER A 104 13.38 34.88 -33.38
C SER A 104 11.95 35.17 -32.86
N ASN A 105 10.97 34.41 -33.35
CA ASN A 105 9.56 34.38 -32.97
C ASN A 105 8.89 33.06 -33.44
N GLY A 106 9.69 32.04 -33.74
CA GLY A 106 9.26 30.75 -34.23
C GLY A 106 9.70 29.66 -33.26
N ASN A 107 8.90 28.61 -33.17
CA ASN A 107 9.07 27.57 -32.19
C ASN A 107 9.86 26.39 -32.77
N ASP A 108 10.57 25.72 -31.88
CA ASP A 108 10.97 24.32 -31.98
C ASP A 108 10.08 23.57 -30.97
N PHE A 109 9.51 22.42 -31.32
CA PHE A 109 9.00 21.52 -30.26
C PHE A 109 10.18 20.78 -29.59
N PHE A 110 9.98 20.34 -28.35
CA PHE A 110 10.84 19.38 -27.66
C PHE A 110 10.03 18.16 -27.19
N LEU A 111 10.73 17.05 -26.95
CA LEU A 111 10.23 15.84 -26.30
C LEU A 111 11.24 15.46 -25.21
N ALA A 112 10.78 15.26 -24.00
CA ALA A 112 11.57 14.84 -22.84
C ALA A 112 10.99 13.55 -22.24
N SER A 113 11.79 12.88 -21.42
CA SER A 113 11.32 11.78 -20.55
C SER A 113 11.73 12.04 -19.11
N VAL A 114 10.80 11.77 -18.20
CA VAL A 114 11.00 11.73 -16.75
C VAL A 114 10.60 10.34 -16.25
N ASP A 115 11.34 9.77 -15.31
CA ASP A 115 11.00 8.50 -14.68
C ASP A 115 10.07 8.68 -13.46
N ASN A 116 9.69 7.55 -12.84
CA ASN A 116 8.88 7.50 -11.62
C ASN A 116 9.52 8.19 -10.39
N SER A 117 10.79 8.61 -10.42
CA SER A 117 11.48 9.36 -9.36
C SER A 117 11.55 10.87 -9.60
N GLY A 118 11.07 11.35 -10.75
CA GLY A 118 11.25 12.74 -11.18
C GLY A 118 12.59 13.02 -11.87
N THR A 119 13.38 11.98 -12.19
CA THR A 119 14.69 12.14 -12.85
C THR A 119 14.54 12.23 -14.38
N TRP A 120 15.21 13.23 -14.97
CA TRP A 120 15.10 13.52 -16.41
C TRP A 120 16.08 12.67 -17.26
N ASN A 121 15.52 11.73 -18.03
CA ASN A 121 16.27 10.76 -18.85
C ASN A 121 16.87 11.37 -20.12
N TYR A 122 16.08 12.18 -20.83
CA TYR A 122 16.52 12.90 -22.03
C TYR A 122 15.69 14.15 -22.27
N VAL A 123 16.22 15.07 -23.09
CA VAL A 123 15.41 16.05 -23.84
C VAL A 123 15.95 16.17 -25.27
N VAL A 124 15.06 16.07 -26.25
CA VAL A 124 15.36 16.07 -27.69
C VAL A 124 14.37 16.95 -28.45
N GLY A 125 14.65 17.20 -29.73
CA GLY A 125 13.77 17.93 -30.65
C GLY A 125 14.18 17.65 -32.10
N ALA A 126 13.50 18.28 -33.06
CA ALA A 126 13.89 18.22 -34.47
C ALA A 126 14.86 19.36 -34.85
N ASP A 127 15.70 19.17 -35.88
CA ASP A 127 16.62 20.21 -36.36
C ASP A 127 15.92 21.14 -37.38
N HIS A 128 15.86 22.43 -37.04
CA HIS A 128 15.26 23.52 -37.82
C HIS A 128 16.31 24.40 -38.52
N SER A 129 17.60 24.06 -38.42
CA SER A 129 18.74 24.85 -38.91
C SER A 129 18.69 25.19 -40.41
N GLN A 130 17.94 24.42 -41.19
CA GLN A 130 17.71 24.65 -42.62
C GLN A 130 16.68 25.75 -42.92
N GLY A 131 15.99 26.28 -41.90
CA GLY A 131 15.02 27.39 -42.01
C GLY A 131 13.57 26.98 -41.74
N GLY A 132 13.34 26.06 -40.80
CA GLY A 132 12.01 25.62 -40.38
C GLY A 132 11.49 26.28 -39.10
N VAL A 133 10.26 25.92 -38.74
CA VAL A 133 9.65 26.00 -37.41
C VAL A 133 8.74 24.78 -37.22
N SER A 134 8.50 24.38 -35.98
CA SER A 134 7.51 23.37 -35.61
C SER A 134 6.74 23.77 -34.36
N PHE A 135 5.58 23.15 -34.18
CA PHE A 135 4.69 23.33 -33.06
C PHE A 135 4.17 21.94 -32.68
N MET A 136 4.26 21.58 -31.41
CA MET A 136 3.57 20.43 -30.83
C MET A 136 2.05 20.65 -30.94
N ALA A 137 1.31 19.58 -31.22
CA ALA A 137 -0.12 19.53 -30.98
C ALA A 137 -0.43 18.65 -29.77
N ASP A 138 0.16 17.45 -29.71
CA ASP A 138 -0.15 16.41 -28.71
C ASP A 138 0.94 15.31 -28.70
N VAL A 139 0.99 14.48 -27.65
CA VAL A 139 1.93 13.36 -27.48
C VAL A 139 1.23 12.09 -26.99
N THR A 140 1.70 10.94 -27.47
CA THR A 140 1.28 9.62 -26.98
C THR A 140 2.52 8.69 -26.92
N SER A 141 2.38 7.46 -26.45
CA SER A 141 3.49 6.51 -26.38
C SER A 141 3.06 5.09 -26.74
N HIS A 142 4.03 4.23 -27.07
CA HIS A 142 3.81 2.78 -27.08
C HIS A 142 5.12 2.02 -26.82
N ALA A 143 5.11 1.13 -25.82
CA ALA A 143 6.25 0.28 -25.43
C ALA A 143 7.57 1.08 -25.28
N GLY A 144 7.58 2.05 -24.35
CA GLY A 144 8.69 2.99 -24.13
C GLY A 144 8.92 4.06 -25.20
N ASN A 145 8.31 3.98 -26.40
CA ASN A 145 8.60 4.89 -27.51
C ASN A 145 7.65 6.11 -27.53
N GLY A 146 8.18 7.32 -27.45
CA GLY A 146 7.40 8.57 -27.52
C GLY A 146 6.98 8.93 -28.96
N ILE A 147 5.72 9.31 -29.13
CA ILE A 147 5.09 9.60 -30.44
C ILE A 147 4.46 10.99 -30.39
N VAL A 148 5.04 11.95 -31.12
CA VAL A 148 4.57 13.33 -31.15
C VAL A 148 3.79 13.62 -32.44
N ALA A 149 2.65 14.30 -32.30
CA ALA A 149 1.91 14.92 -33.40
C ALA A 149 2.02 16.45 -33.32
N GLY A 150 2.07 17.10 -34.47
CA GLY A 150 2.24 18.56 -34.53
C GLY A 150 2.09 19.12 -35.94
N TYR A 151 2.47 20.37 -36.11
CA TYR A 151 2.52 21.01 -37.43
C TYR A 151 3.79 21.85 -37.60
N MET A 152 4.24 21.97 -38.84
CA MET A 152 5.54 22.55 -39.18
C MET A 152 5.43 23.52 -40.37
N TYR A 153 6.40 24.41 -40.54
CA TYR A 153 6.57 25.24 -41.73
C TYR A 153 8.04 25.34 -42.10
N GLY A 154 8.35 25.22 -43.39
CA GLY A 154 9.73 25.12 -43.90
C GLY A 154 10.31 23.70 -43.81
N PRO A 155 11.63 23.53 -43.96
CA PRO A 155 12.34 22.26 -43.76
C PRO A 155 12.60 21.97 -42.27
N VAL A 156 12.34 20.73 -41.84
CA VAL A 156 12.57 20.24 -40.47
C VAL A 156 13.12 18.81 -40.54
N ASP A 157 14.24 18.56 -39.86
CA ASP A 157 15.02 17.32 -39.96
C ASP A 157 14.89 16.47 -38.69
N PHE A 158 14.26 15.30 -38.82
CA PHE A 158 14.07 14.30 -37.76
C PHE A 158 15.12 13.20 -37.92
N GLY A 159 16.35 13.49 -37.46
CA GLY A 159 17.49 12.57 -37.59
C GLY A 159 17.86 12.31 -39.05
N MET A 160 17.53 11.13 -39.56
CA MET A 160 17.71 10.78 -40.99
C MET A 160 16.52 11.16 -41.89
N THR A 161 15.40 11.63 -41.33
CA THR A 161 14.17 11.93 -42.07
C THR A 161 13.93 13.44 -42.19
N SER A 162 14.22 14.01 -43.37
CA SER A 162 13.87 15.38 -43.71
C SER A 162 12.40 15.52 -44.13
N LEU A 163 11.63 16.35 -43.41
CA LEU A 163 10.32 16.84 -43.86
C LEU A 163 10.45 18.29 -44.37
N SER A 164 9.59 18.72 -45.29
CA SER A 164 9.57 20.12 -45.73
C SER A 164 8.23 20.52 -46.34
N THR A 165 7.68 21.65 -45.89
CA THR A 165 6.37 22.14 -46.35
C THR A 165 6.46 22.94 -47.65
N ALA A 166 5.41 22.92 -48.47
CA ALA A 166 5.45 23.56 -49.78
C ALA A 166 5.21 25.08 -49.78
N VAL A 167 4.28 25.59 -48.94
CA VAL A 167 3.98 27.04 -48.78
C VAL A 167 3.37 27.47 -47.43
N GLN A 168 2.93 26.54 -46.57
CA GLN A 168 2.11 26.80 -45.38
C GLN A 168 2.36 25.73 -44.30
N PHE A 169 1.57 25.75 -43.22
CA PHE A 169 1.61 24.72 -42.20
C PHE A 169 1.10 23.37 -42.72
N ASP A 170 1.98 22.37 -42.66
CA ASP A 170 1.66 20.97 -42.91
C ASP A 170 1.78 20.20 -41.58
N GLY A 171 0.87 19.26 -41.33
CA GLY A 171 0.91 18.40 -40.15
C GLY A 171 2.05 17.39 -40.21
N PHE A 172 2.52 16.93 -39.07
CA PHE A 172 3.45 15.81 -38.96
C PHE A 172 3.08 14.85 -37.82
N VAL A 173 3.58 13.63 -37.92
CA VAL A 173 3.68 12.65 -36.84
C VAL A 173 5.10 12.07 -36.87
N ALA A 174 5.75 11.96 -35.71
CA ALA A 174 7.07 11.37 -35.58
C ALA A 174 7.18 10.51 -34.32
N GLN A 175 7.98 9.46 -34.37
CA GLN A 175 8.29 8.58 -33.25
C GLN A 175 9.78 8.65 -32.89
N ALA A 176 10.07 8.78 -31.61
CA ALA A 176 11.38 8.60 -31.02
C ALA A 176 11.42 7.30 -30.20
N ASP A 177 12.59 6.67 -30.10
CA ASP A 177 12.80 5.56 -29.17
C ASP A 177 12.89 6.05 -27.71
N ALA A 178 12.98 5.11 -26.76
CA ALA A 178 13.13 5.38 -25.33
C ALA A 178 14.43 6.14 -24.95
N MET A 179 15.33 6.38 -25.90
CA MET A 179 16.56 7.19 -25.74
C MET A 179 16.45 8.55 -26.45
N GLY A 180 15.30 8.87 -27.06
CA GLY A 180 15.05 10.10 -27.79
C GLY A 180 15.53 10.12 -29.25
N ASN A 181 15.97 9.00 -29.83
CA ASN A 181 16.39 8.97 -31.23
C ASN A 181 15.18 8.89 -32.18
N TRP A 182 15.12 9.78 -33.17
CA TRP A 182 14.07 9.78 -34.19
C TRP A 182 14.08 8.52 -35.07
N MET A 183 13.13 7.62 -34.84
CA MET A 183 12.95 6.37 -35.60
C MET A 183 12.35 6.64 -36.98
N TRP A 184 11.27 7.41 -37.03
CA TRP A 184 10.61 7.82 -38.27
C TRP A 184 9.82 9.12 -38.09
N ALA A 185 9.64 9.86 -39.19
CA ALA A 185 8.71 10.98 -39.29
C ALA A 185 7.84 10.88 -40.57
N LYS A 186 6.68 11.52 -40.57
CA LYS A 186 5.72 11.61 -41.70
C LYS A 186 5.06 12.98 -41.70
N GLY A 187 4.87 13.57 -42.89
CA GLY A 187 4.19 14.86 -43.05
C GLY A 187 2.94 14.76 -43.95
N PHE A 188 1.90 15.52 -43.62
CA PHE A 188 0.64 15.62 -44.36
C PHE A 188 0.73 16.76 -45.38
N GLN A 189 1.05 16.42 -46.63
CA GLN A 189 1.48 17.41 -47.62
C GLN A 189 0.29 18.17 -48.21
N THR A 190 0.13 19.45 -47.85
CA THR A 190 -0.90 20.35 -48.37
C THR A 190 -0.40 21.06 -49.62
N LEU A 191 -1.15 20.96 -50.72
CA LEU A 191 -0.74 21.53 -52.00
C LEU A 191 -0.84 23.07 -52.03
N PRO A 192 0.04 23.79 -52.77
CA PRO A 192 0.07 25.26 -52.85
C PRO A 192 -1.11 25.98 -53.54
N ASN A 193 -2.35 25.57 -53.28
CA ASN A 193 -3.55 26.08 -53.95
C ASN A 193 -4.05 27.42 -53.37
N SER A 194 -3.91 27.64 -52.06
CA SER A 194 -4.18 28.92 -51.37
C SER A 194 -2.99 29.36 -50.50
N SER A 195 -3.19 30.47 -49.77
CA SER A 195 -2.39 30.90 -48.61
C SER A 195 -3.21 30.83 -47.31
N THR A 196 -4.16 29.89 -47.26
CA THR A 196 -5.03 29.54 -46.11
C THR A 196 -5.34 28.03 -46.04
N ASP A 197 -4.67 27.25 -46.88
CA ASP A 197 -4.82 25.79 -47.00
C ASP A 197 -3.73 25.15 -46.11
N SER A 198 -4.12 24.46 -45.05
CA SER A 198 -3.19 23.86 -44.08
C SER A 198 -3.69 22.51 -43.62
N SER A 199 -2.82 21.68 -43.03
CA SER A 199 -3.22 20.54 -42.21
C SER A 199 -2.62 20.68 -40.82
N ILE A 200 -3.45 20.53 -39.79
CA ILE A 200 -3.07 20.73 -38.39
C ILE A 200 -3.67 19.58 -37.56
N PRO A 201 -2.85 18.60 -37.13
CA PRO A 201 -3.18 17.70 -36.04
C PRO A 201 -3.54 18.48 -34.78
N GLN A 202 -4.37 17.87 -33.94
CA GLN A 202 -4.81 18.45 -32.67
C GLN A 202 -4.85 17.44 -31.52
N ALA A 203 -4.97 16.14 -31.83
CA ALA A 203 -4.90 15.07 -30.83
C ALA A 203 -4.37 13.77 -31.48
N VAL A 204 -3.67 12.93 -30.71
CA VAL A 204 -3.00 11.70 -31.13
C VAL A 204 -3.10 10.63 -30.04
N THR A 205 -3.31 9.38 -30.45
CA THR A 205 -3.43 8.24 -29.55
C THR A 205 -2.94 6.97 -30.25
N VAL A 206 -2.82 5.86 -29.52
CA VAL A 206 -2.50 4.55 -30.09
C VAL A 206 -3.64 3.55 -29.84
N ASP A 207 -3.70 2.48 -30.64
CA ASP A 207 -4.48 1.30 -30.26
C ASP A 207 -3.59 0.18 -29.69
N GLN A 208 -4.24 -0.89 -29.22
CA GLN A 208 -3.60 -2.07 -28.61
C GLN A 208 -2.59 -2.82 -29.53
N LEU A 209 -2.40 -2.39 -30.78
CA LEU A 209 -1.39 -2.91 -31.71
C LEU A 209 -0.22 -1.93 -31.93
N GLY A 210 -0.17 -0.82 -31.18
CA GLY A 210 0.80 0.25 -31.33
C GLY A 210 0.59 1.13 -32.55
N ASP A 211 -0.52 0.96 -33.28
CA ASP A 211 -0.82 1.82 -34.41
C ASP A 211 -1.26 3.21 -33.96
N VAL A 212 -0.72 4.25 -34.60
CA VAL A 212 -1.02 5.64 -34.28
C VAL A 212 -2.31 6.08 -34.96
N ILE A 213 -3.26 6.62 -34.19
CA ILE A 213 -4.44 7.32 -34.68
C ILE A 213 -4.24 8.81 -34.38
N VAL A 214 -4.42 9.66 -35.39
CA VAL A 214 -4.26 11.11 -35.27
C VAL A 214 -5.45 11.82 -35.90
N ALA A 215 -5.93 12.88 -35.24
CA ALA A 215 -7.04 13.69 -35.71
C ALA A 215 -6.74 15.19 -35.60
N GLY A 216 -7.47 15.98 -36.37
CA GLY A 216 -7.31 17.43 -36.47
C GLY A 216 -8.12 17.98 -37.63
N TYR A 217 -7.77 19.18 -38.11
CA TYR A 217 -8.45 19.79 -39.25
C TYR A 217 -7.51 20.05 -40.44
N PHE A 218 -8.08 20.09 -41.63
CA PHE A 218 -7.36 20.46 -42.84
C PHE A 218 -8.23 21.27 -43.81
N SER A 219 -7.59 22.06 -44.66
CA SER A 219 -8.19 22.88 -45.71
C SER A 219 -7.38 22.80 -47.01
N GLY A 220 -8.05 22.80 -48.17
CA GLY A 220 -7.39 22.66 -49.47
C GLY A 220 -7.21 21.20 -49.89
N GLU A 221 -6.13 20.89 -50.61
CA GLU A 221 -5.81 19.54 -51.11
C GLU A 221 -4.61 18.98 -50.35
N THR A 222 -4.84 17.96 -49.52
CA THR A 222 -3.82 17.38 -48.61
C THR A 222 -3.67 15.89 -48.87
N ASP A 223 -2.43 15.41 -48.97
CA ASP A 223 -2.09 13.99 -48.99
C ASP A 223 -1.60 13.51 -47.61
N PHE A 224 -2.31 12.53 -47.03
CA PHE A 224 -2.02 11.96 -45.71
C PHE A 224 -1.01 10.79 -45.76
N GLY A 225 -0.26 10.63 -46.85
CA GLY A 225 0.73 9.56 -47.03
C GLY A 225 0.32 8.48 -48.04
N GLY A 226 -0.36 8.88 -49.12
CA GLY A 226 -0.88 8.00 -50.18
C GLY A 226 -2.40 8.06 -50.37
N THR A 227 -3.10 8.89 -49.60
CA THR A 227 -4.54 9.16 -49.74
C THR A 227 -4.77 10.67 -49.69
N THR A 228 -5.20 11.23 -50.83
CA THR A 228 -5.43 12.68 -50.98
C THR A 228 -6.91 13.02 -50.85
N PHE A 229 -7.22 14.04 -50.03
CA PHE A 229 -8.54 14.68 -49.95
C PHE A 229 -8.44 16.13 -50.42
N ASN A 230 -9.54 16.68 -50.96
CA ASN A 230 -9.63 18.08 -51.37
C ASN A 230 -10.96 18.69 -50.88
N VAL A 231 -10.85 19.66 -49.96
CA VAL A 231 -11.98 20.28 -49.24
C VAL A 231 -11.93 21.81 -49.38
N SER A 232 -13.09 22.44 -49.57
CA SER A 232 -13.19 23.89 -49.86
C SER A 232 -13.40 24.78 -48.63
N ASN A 233 -13.53 24.18 -47.45
CA ASN A 233 -13.52 24.80 -46.13
C ASN A 233 -12.64 23.91 -45.23
N ALA A 234 -12.40 24.29 -43.98
CA ALA A 234 -11.83 23.35 -43.02
C ALA A 234 -12.80 22.18 -42.77
N GLU A 235 -12.31 20.95 -42.91
CA GLU A 235 -13.01 19.72 -42.48
C GLU A 235 -12.10 18.95 -41.52
N ILE A 236 -12.69 18.11 -40.67
CA ILE A 236 -11.93 17.24 -39.75
C ILE A 236 -11.36 16.07 -40.54
N PHE A 237 -10.09 15.71 -40.27
CA PHE A 237 -9.49 14.45 -40.70
C PHE A 237 -9.29 13.53 -39.49
N ILE A 238 -9.35 12.23 -39.75
CA ILE A 238 -8.94 11.18 -38.82
C ILE A 238 -8.12 10.20 -39.65
N ALA A 239 -6.86 9.98 -39.28
CA ALA A 239 -5.95 9.09 -39.97
C ALA A 239 -5.39 8.03 -39.01
N LYS A 240 -5.19 6.82 -39.53
CA LYS A 240 -4.51 5.73 -38.82
C LYS A 240 -3.25 5.33 -39.59
N LEU A 241 -2.13 5.28 -38.88
CA LEU A 241 -0.80 4.96 -39.38
C LEU A 241 -0.29 3.65 -38.75
N ASP A 242 0.64 2.98 -39.43
CA ASP A 242 1.32 1.78 -38.95
C ASP A 242 2.37 2.16 -37.89
N GLY A 243 2.26 1.63 -36.67
CA GLY A 243 3.11 2.04 -35.54
C GLY A 243 4.62 1.95 -35.82
N ALA A 244 5.06 0.86 -36.45
CA ALA A 244 6.48 0.55 -36.62
C ALA A 244 7.21 1.37 -37.71
N ASN A 245 6.50 2.17 -38.51
CA ASN A 245 7.12 2.91 -39.63
C ASN A 245 6.33 4.13 -40.13
N GLY A 246 5.14 4.42 -39.58
CA GLY A 246 4.27 5.53 -39.98
C GLY A 246 3.62 5.39 -41.36
N ALA A 247 3.52 4.20 -41.96
CA ALA A 247 2.78 4.05 -43.23
C ALA A 247 1.27 4.25 -43.04
N LEU A 248 0.61 5.03 -43.89
CA LEU A 248 -0.83 5.28 -43.79
C LEU A 248 -1.62 3.97 -44.00
N LYS A 249 -2.39 3.55 -43.00
CA LYS A 249 -3.34 2.42 -43.08
C LYS A 249 -4.68 2.85 -43.65
N TRP A 250 -5.23 3.97 -43.17
CA TRP A 250 -6.39 4.64 -43.77
C TRP A 250 -6.50 6.09 -43.28
N ALA A 251 -7.18 6.95 -44.05
CA ALA A 251 -7.62 8.27 -43.61
C ALA A 251 -9.08 8.49 -44.03
N VAL A 252 -9.84 9.21 -43.20
CA VAL A 252 -11.24 9.60 -43.45
C VAL A 252 -11.45 11.07 -43.07
N THR A 253 -12.53 11.66 -43.58
CA THR A 253 -12.89 13.05 -43.31
C THR A 253 -14.41 13.24 -43.14
N GLY A 254 -14.77 14.28 -42.41
CA GLY A 254 -16.13 14.78 -42.23
C GLY A 254 -16.13 16.12 -41.50
N GLY A 255 -17.29 16.76 -41.37
CA GLY A 255 -17.36 18.10 -40.77
C GLY A 255 -18.60 18.89 -41.20
N GLY A 256 -18.50 20.21 -41.13
CA GLY A 256 -19.57 21.17 -41.36
C GLY A 256 -19.12 22.38 -42.17
N ILE A 257 -19.89 23.46 -42.11
CA ILE A 257 -19.53 24.74 -42.73
C ILE A 257 -19.00 25.68 -41.64
N GLY A 258 -17.86 26.33 -41.90
CA GLY A 258 -17.15 27.15 -40.90
C GLY A 258 -16.03 26.35 -40.25
N ASN A 259 -15.53 26.82 -39.11
CA ASN A 259 -14.49 26.11 -38.37
C ASN A 259 -15.12 24.99 -37.52
N GLN A 260 -14.41 23.88 -37.39
CA GLN A 260 -14.55 22.89 -36.33
C GLN A 260 -13.15 22.62 -35.80
N GLN A 261 -13.05 22.12 -34.57
CA GLN A 261 -11.80 21.72 -33.96
C GLN A 261 -11.99 20.33 -33.36
N VAL A 262 -11.01 19.45 -33.52
CA VAL A 262 -10.85 18.32 -32.61
C VAL A 262 -10.39 18.90 -31.27
N THR A 263 -10.85 18.31 -30.17
CA THR A 263 -10.28 18.58 -28.84
C THR A 263 -9.52 17.37 -28.30
N ASP A 264 -10.00 16.15 -28.57
CA ASP A 264 -9.38 14.93 -28.04
C ASP A 264 -9.74 13.67 -28.89
N ILE A 265 -8.97 12.60 -28.76
CA ILE A 265 -9.15 11.29 -29.39
C ILE A 265 -8.69 10.11 -28.52
N VAL A 266 -9.60 9.16 -28.25
CA VAL A 266 -9.31 7.94 -27.47
C VAL A 266 -9.77 6.66 -28.19
N VAL A 267 -9.17 5.53 -27.84
CA VAL A 267 -9.53 4.20 -28.37
C VAL A 267 -10.07 3.31 -27.26
N ASP A 268 -11.26 2.71 -27.45
CA ASP A 268 -11.80 1.76 -26.48
C ASP A 268 -11.24 0.34 -26.64
N ASN A 269 -11.37 -0.48 -25.58
CA ASN A 269 -10.87 -1.87 -25.54
C ASN A 269 -11.52 -2.84 -26.55
N ALA A 270 -12.47 -2.38 -27.37
CA ALA A 270 -12.98 -3.09 -28.55
C ALA A 270 -12.43 -2.53 -29.88
N GLY A 271 -11.41 -1.69 -29.83
CA GLY A 271 -10.74 -1.06 -30.97
C GLY A 271 -11.61 -0.02 -31.67
N ASN A 272 -12.52 0.65 -30.98
CA ASN A 272 -13.29 1.75 -31.58
C ASN A 272 -12.68 3.09 -31.16
N ILE A 273 -12.59 4.00 -32.12
CA ILE A 273 -12.00 5.33 -31.97
C ILE A 273 -13.14 6.31 -31.67
N HIS A 274 -12.96 7.14 -30.64
CA HIS A 274 -13.89 8.20 -30.25
C HIS A 274 -13.17 9.54 -30.37
N VAL A 275 -13.74 10.50 -31.11
CA VAL A 275 -13.12 11.81 -31.35
C VAL A 275 -14.04 12.91 -30.84
N ALA A 276 -13.57 13.74 -29.92
CA ALA A 276 -14.27 14.94 -29.48
C ALA A 276 -14.07 16.07 -30.52
N VAL A 277 -15.18 16.67 -30.97
CA VAL A 277 -15.19 17.72 -31.98
C VAL A 277 -16.08 18.88 -31.54
N LEU A 278 -15.48 20.05 -31.37
CA LEU A 278 -16.15 21.32 -31.13
C LEU A 278 -16.74 21.90 -32.42
N THR A 279 -17.99 22.37 -32.38
CA THR A 279 -18.64 22.97 -33.56
C THR A 279 -19.68 24.05 -33.23
N GLN A 280 -19.72 25.07 -34.08
CA GLN A 280 -20.75 26.13 -34.08
C GLN A 280 -21.78 25.94 -35.22
N ASN A 281 -21.65 24.88 -36.03
CA ASN A 281 -22.48 24.60 -37.20
C ASN A 281 -22.81 23.10 -37.33
N ASN A 282 -23.85 22.77 -38.13
CA ASN A 282 -24.22 21.38 -38.37
C ASN A 282 -23.08 20.58 -39.03
N VAL A 283 -22.81 19.38 -38.51
CA VAL A 283 -21.74 18.48 -38.97
C VAL A 283 -22.28 17.17 -39.54
N LEU A 284 -21.53 16.58 -40.47
CA LEU A 284 -21.81 15.32 -41.15
C LEU A 284 -20.55 14.46 -41.21
N PHE A 285 -20.62 13.26 -40.64
CA PHE A 285 -19.57 12.24 -40.63
C PHE A 285 -20.11 10.97 -41.29
N GLY A 286 -19.73 10.74 -42.55
CA GLY A 286 -20.28 9.68 -43.38
C GLY A 286 -21.79 9.86 -43.65
N THR A 287 -22.62 9.08 -42.95
CA THR A 287 -24.10 9.21 -42.98
C THR A 287 -24.69 9.76 -41.68
N ASN A 288 -23.87 9.98 -40.66
CA ASN A 288 -24.31 10.44 -39.33
C ASN A 288 -24.19 11.96 -39.26
N SER A 289 -25.24 12.64 -38.81
CA SER A 289 -25.29 14.11 -38.81
C SER A 289 -25.80 14.66 -37.48
N TYR A 290 -25.12 15.68 -36.96
CA TYR A 290 -25.58 16.45 -35.81
C TYR A 290 -26.04 17.86 -36.24
N ASN A 291 -27.06 18.39 -35.55
CA ASN A 291 -27.58 19.73 -35.78
C ASN A 291 -27.39 20.53 -34.49
N VAL A 292 -26.70 21.66 -34.56
CA VAL A 292 -26.31 22.45 -33.38
C VAL A 292 -27.54 23.08 -32.72
N VAL A 293 -27.52 23.07 -31.38
CA VAL A 293 -28.61 23.47 -30.48
C VAL A 293 -28.25 24.74 -29.71
N GLY A 294 -26.99 24.89 -29.30
CA GLY A 294 -26.44 26.03 -28.58
C GLY A 294 -25.88 27.13 -29.47
N THR A 295 -25.04 27.98 -28.87
CA THR A 295 -24.13 28.89 -29.59
C THR A 295 -22.85 28.18 -30.03
N GLN A 296 -22.45 27.16 -29.26
CA GLN A 296 -21.34 26.26 -29.51
C GLN A 296 -21.69 24.92 -28.85
N ASP A 297 -21.65 23.83 -29.62
CA ASP A 297 -21.91 22.48 -29.15
C ASP A 297 -20.65 21.62 -29.34
N SER A 298 -20.57 20.52 -28.61
CA SER A 298 -19.55 19.50 -28.81
C SER A 298 -20.18 18.19 -29.29
N VAL A 299 -19.46 17.39 -30.07
CA VAL A 299 -19.89 16.05 -30.49
C VAL A 299 -18.77 15.03 -30.30
N ILE A 300 -19.12 13.82 -29.91
CA ILE A 300 -18.24 12.65 -29.95
C ILE A 300 -18.58 11.85 -31.20
N VAL A 301 -17.60 11.64 -32.07
CA VAL A 301 -17.71 10.83 -33.29
C VAL A 301 -17.10 9.46 -33.01
N LYS A 302 -17.89 8.38 -33.11
CA LYS A 302 -17.40 7.01 -32.94
C LYS A 302 -17.12 6.34 -34.29
N LEU A 303 -15.97 5.69 -34.42
CA LEU A 303 -15.52 4.94 -35.60
C LEU A 303 -15.05 3.54 -35.17
N SER A 304 -15.11 2.56 -36.08
CA SER A 304 -14.34 1.31 -35.91
C SER A 304 -12.84 1.53 -36.15
N SER A 305 -11.97 0.64 -35.65
CA SER A 305 -10.55 0.50 -36.05
C SER A 305 -10.27 0.46 -37.57
N ALA A 306 -11.26 0.14 -38.39
CA ALA A 306 -11.21 0.19 -39.86
C ALA A 306 -11.71 1.51 -40.48
N GLY A 307 -11.80 2.60 -39.71
CA GLY A 307 -12.19 3.95 -40.17
C GLY A 307 -13.67 4.16 -40.52
N ALA A 308 -14.54 3.17 -40.31
CA ALA A 308 -15.96 3.31 -40.60
C ALA A 308 -16.70 4.06 -39.48
N PHE A 309 -17.29 5.22 -39.81
CA PHE A 309 -18.15 5.99 -38.91
C PHE A 309 -19.36 5.17 -38.41
N GLN A 310 -19.51 5.05 -37.10
CA GLN A 310 -20.58 4.33 -36.42
C GLN A 310 -21.71 5.27 -35.98
N SER A 311 -21.37 6.30 -35.20
CA SER A 311 -22.34 7.25 -34.61
C SER A 311 -21.73 8.64 -34.40
N VAL A 312 -22.60 9.63 -34.17
CA VAL A 312 -22.24 10.97 -33.71
C VAL A 312 -23.17 11.31 -32.55
N THR A 313 -22.60 11.56 -31.37
CA THR A 313 -23.30 11.84 -30.12
C THR A 313 -23.06 13.31 -29.74
N GLY A 314 -24.11 14.12 -29.61
CA GLY A 314 -23.97 15.56 -29.38
C GLY A 314 -24.33 16.03 -27.97
N TYR A 315 -23.64 17.09 -27.56
CA TYR A 315 -23.73 17.76 -26.26
C TYR A 315 -23.92 19.26 -26.54
N GLY A 316 -25.12 19.76 -26.24
CA GLY A 316 -25.54 21.11 -26.64
C GLY A 316 -26.74 21.59 -25.83
N ILE A 317 -26.69 22.85 -25.41
CA ILE A 317 -27.68 23.47 -24.52
C ILE A 317 -28.23 24.72 -25.22
N ALA A 318 -29.56 24.87 -25.26
CA ALA A 318 -30.21 25.83 -26.15
C ALA A 318 -29.81 27.29 -25.86
N ASN A 319 -29.14 27.93 -26.82
CA ASN A 319 -28.57 29.29 -26.73
C ASN A 319 -27.40 29.45 -25.72
N GLN A 320 -26.71 28.37 -25.37
CA GLN A 320 -25.58 28.31 -24.44
C GLN A 320 -24.38 27.64 -25.09
N ALA A 321 -23.19 27.75 -24.50
CA ALA A 321 -21.99 27.05 -24.93
C ALA A 321 -21.79 25.71 -24.18
N VAL A 322 -21.30 24.69 -24.90
CA VAL A 322 -20.79 23.42 -24.35
C VAL A 322 -19.50 23.03 -25.08
N SER A 323 -18.40 22.97 -24.34
CA SER A 323 -17.09 22.57 -24.84
C SER A 323 -16.64 21.29 -24.11
N LEU A 324 -16.60 20.16 -24.80
CA LEU A 324 -15.83 18.98 -24.39
C LEU A 324 -14.35 19.27 -24.70
N THR A 325 -13.49 19.22 -23.69
CA THR A 325 -12.05 19.37 -23.85
C THR A 325 -11.31 18.03 -23.78
N ALA A 326 -11.78 17.09 -22.96
CA ALA A 326 -11.13 15.79 -22.76
C ALA A 326 -12.09 14.58 -22.80
N LEU A 327 -11.53 13.41 -23.09
CA LEU A 327 -12.09 12.07 -23.13
C LEU A 327 -11.11 11.11 -22.44
N ALA A 328 -11.62 10.09 -21.76
CA ALA A 328 -10.80 9.01 -21.22
C ALA A 328 -11.55 7.67 -21.31
N VAL A 329 -10.87 6.54 -21.19
CA VAL A 329 -11.50 5.21 -21.23
C VAL A 329 -10.90 4.33 -20.15
N ASP A 330 -11.74 3.79 -19.27
CA ASP A 330 -11.28 2.89 -18.21
C ASP A 330 -10.89 1.49 -18.72
N ALA A 331 -10.26 0.68 -17.87
CA ALA A 331 -9.91 -0.71 -18.18
C ALA A 331 -11.12 -1.58 -18.59
N ASN A 332 -12.36 -1.19 -18.23
CA ASN A 332 -13.60 -1.87 -18.64
C ASN A 332 -14.08 -1.48 -20.05
N GLY A 333 -13.54 -0.40 -20.62
CA GLY A 333 -13.95 0.16 -21.91
C GLY A 333 -15.14 1.11 -21.85
N ASP A 334 -15.51 1.61 -20.67
CA ASP A 334 -16.51 2.67 -20.53
C ASP A 334 -15.87 4.04 -20.83
N LEU A 335 -16.53 4.85 -21.66
CA LEU A 335 -16.05 6.17 -22.08
C LEU A 335 -16.40 7.25 -21.05
N TYR A 336 -15.41 8.04 -20.66
CA TYR A 336 -15.56 9.25 -19.87
C TYR A 336 -15.43 10.47 -20.79
N ALA A 337 -16.16 11.56 -20.49
CA ALA A 337 -16.15 12.78 -21.27
C ALA A 337 -16.30 14.02 -20.37
N GLY A 338 -15.38 14.98 -20.50
CA GLY A 338 -15.29 16.16 -19.62
C GLY A 338 -15.14 17.48 -20.38
N GLY A 339 -15.46 18.58 -19.70
CA GLY A 339 -15.28 19.93 -20.26
C GLY A 339 -15.96 21.02 -19.45
N SER A 340 -16.36 22.11 -20.11
CA SER A 340 -17.07 23.26 -19.52
C SER A 340 -18.39 23.57 -20.22
N PHE A 341 -19.40 23.99 -19.45
CA PHE A 341 -20.76 24.24 -19.96
C PHE A 341 -21.49 25.39 -19.24
N GLU A 342 -22.39 26.06 -19.94
CA GLU A 342 -23.33 27.03 -19.34
C GLU A 342 -24.75 26.44 -19.21
N GLY A 343 -25.47 26.78 -18.13
CA GLY A 343 -26.88 26.40 -17.96
C GLY A 343 -27.10 24.97 -17.48
N THR A 344 -28.08 24.25 -18.05
CA THR A 344 -28.50 22.91 -17.59
C THR A 344 -28.36 21.87 -18.69
N MET A 345 -27.57 20.82 -18.43
CA MET A 345 -27.45 19.63 -19.28
C MET A 345 -28.22 18.45 -18.68
N ALA A 346 -28.91 17.66 -19.50
CA ALA A 346 -29.60 16.45 -19.06
C ALA A 346 -29.62 15.39 -20.17
N LYS A 347 -29.15 14.18 -19.86
CA LYS A 347 -29.00 13.06 -20.80
C LYS A 347 -29.13 11.75 -20.02
N ASN A 348 -29.69 10.71 -20.67
CA ASN A 348 -29.87 9.32 -20.19
C ASN A 348 -30.55 9.05 -18.83
N GLY A 349 -30.74 10.04 -17.95
CA GLY A 349 -31.35 9.90 -16.63
C GLY A 349 -30.83 10.94 -15.62
N TRP A 350 -29.58 11.40 -15.81
CA TRP A 350 -28.95 12.44 -15.00
C TRP A 350 -29.27 13.85 -15.50
N SER A 351 -29.02 14.84 -14.64
CA SER A 351 -29.08 16.27 -14.97
C SER A 351 -28.10 17.07 -14.11
N ILE A 352 -27.28 17.90 -14.74
CA ILE A 352 -26.32 18.81 -14.10
C ILE A 352 -26.64 20.26 -14.47
N THR A 353 -26.28 21.23 -13.62
CA THR A 353 -26.55 22.66 -13.86
C THR A 353 -25.41 23.53 -13.37
N ALA A 354 -24.73 24.20 -14.29
CA ALA A 354 -23.81 25.28 -14.01
C ALA A 354 -24.55 26.40 -13.28
N ASN A 355 -24.04 26.81 -12.13
CA ASN A 355 -24.71 27.68 -11.18
C ASN A 355 -23.79 28.67 -10.45
N LYS A 356 -22.47 28.61 -10.66
CA LYS A 356 -21.51 29.35 -9.83
C LYS A 356 -21.14 30.72 -10.41
N GLY A 357 -20.75 30.84 -11.68
CA GLY A 357 -20.30 32.13 -12.22
C GLY A 357 -20.39 32.35 -13.73
N GLY A 358 -20.23 31.30 -14.53
CA GLY A 358 -20.04 31.42 -15.98
C GLY A 358 -20.30 30.09 -16.67
N SER A 359 -19.26 29.53 -17.30
CA SER A 359 -19.22 28.11 -17.60
C SER A 359 -18.58 27.37 -16.45
N ASP A 360 -19.30 26.44 -15.83
CA ASP A 360 -18.79 25.58 -14.77
C ASP A 360 -18.25 24.27 -15.41
N LEU A 361 -17.45 23.47 -14.70
CA LEU A 361 -16.92 22.20 -15.21
C LEU A 361 -17.97 21.09 -15.21
N PHE A 362 -17.83 20.11 -16.10
CA PHE A 362 -18.61 18.87 -16.11
C PHE A 362 -17.77 17.63 -16.44
N PHE A 363 -18.20 16.49 -15.90
CA PHE A 363 -17.63 15.16 -16.13
C PHE A 363 -18.78 14.16 -16.29
N ILE A 364 -18.67 13.21 -17.22
CA ILE A 364 -19.72 12.24 -17.57
C ILE A 364 -19.10 10.86 -17.80
N LYS A 365 -19.62 9.81 -17.15
CA LYS A 365 -19.37 8.42 -17.55
C LYS A 365 -20.50 7.91 -18.46
N GLU A 366 -20.18 7.58 -19.72
CA GLU A 366 -21.09 7.02 -20.74
C GLU A 366 -21.19 5.48 -20.65
N GLY A 367 -21.20 4.91 -19.45
CA GLY A 367 -21.07 3.46 -19.27
C GLY A 367 -22.21 2.63 -19.85
N THR A 368 -21.96 1.33 -20.08
CA THR A 368 -22.86 0.47 -20.90
C THR A 368 -24.28 0.22 -20.35
N THR A 369 -24.59 0.59 -19.10
CA THR A 369 -25.92 0.41 -18.48
C THR A 369 -26.40 1.67 -17.73
N PRO A 370 -27.72 1.89 -17.54
CA PRO A 370 -28.22 3.07 -16.83
C PRO A 370 -27.83 3.17 -15.35
N SER A 371 -27.29 2.10 -14.76
CA SER A 371 -26.73 2.06 -13.41
C SER A 371 -25.23 2.32 -13.36
N ASN A 372 -24.55 2.37 -14.51
CA ASN A 372 -23.13 2.69 -14.68
C ASN A 372 -22.95 4.02 -15.45
N GLN A 373 -23.86 4.97 -15.24
CA GLN A 373 -23.85 6.27 -15.88
C GLN A 373 -24.11 7.37 -14.86
N TRP A 374 -23.19 8.32 -14.79
CA TRP A 374 -23.27 9.48 -13.91
C TRP A 374 -22.83 10.74 -14.65
N ALA A 375 -23.14 11.89 -14.06
CA ALA A 375 -22.60 13.17 -14.48
C ALA A 375 -22.39 14.07 -13.26
N ALA A 376 -21.18 14.63 -13.14
CA ALA A 376 -20.76 15.51 -12.07
C ALA A 376 -20.49 16.93 -12.60
N THR A 377 -20.45 17.91 -11.69
CA THR A 377 -20.13 19.31 -12.00
C THR A 377 -19.56 20.01 -10.76
N GLY A 378 -18.68 21.00 -10.99
CA GLY A 378 -18.02 21.82 -9.99
C GLY A 378 -17.63 23.17 -10.61
N GLY A 379 -17.50 24.22 -9.81
CA GLY A 379 -17.21 25.56 -10.37
C GLY A 379 -16.87 26.66 -9.38
N SER A 380 -16.32 27.75 -9.91
CA SER A 380 -15.99 29.00 -9.22
C SER A 380 -16.98 30.13 -9.57
N ASN A 381 -16.85 31.30 -8.95
CA ASN A 381 -17.70 32.47 -9.29
C ASN A 381 -17.33 33.14 -10.63
N SER A 382 -16.45 32.52 -11.42
CA SER A 382 -15.96 32.97 -12.73
C SER A 382 -16.37 32.00 -13.84
N ALA A 383 -15.58 31.88 -14.91
CA ALA A 383 -15.72 30.82 -15.91
C ALA A 383 -14.51 29.88 -15.81
N ASP A 384 -14.78 28.60 -15.63
CA ASP A 384 -13.78 27.55 -15.42
C ASP A 384 -13.54 26.77 -16.72
N SER A 385 -12.31 26.26 -16.89
CA SER A 385 -11.89 25.51 -18.08
C SER A 385 -11.12 24.25 -17.68
N LEU A 386 -11.74 23.08 -17.88
CA LEU A 386 -11.04 21.80 -17.87
C LEU A 386 -9.99 21.80 -18.99
N GLN A 387 -8.76 21.43 -18.68
CA GLN A 387 -7.70 21.30 -19.69
C GLN A 387 -7.61 19.84 -20.15
N ALA A 388 -7.30 18.92 -19.24
CA ALA A 388 -7.27 17.48 -19.49
C ALA A 388 -7.81 16.65 -18.31
N MET A 389 -8.06 15.36 -18.56
CA MET A 389 -8.42 14.37 -17.55
C MET A 389 -8.00 12.98 -18.02
N ASP A 390 -7.67 12.09 -17.08
CA ASP A 390 -7.42 10.68 -17.35
C ASP A 390 -8.08 9.80 -16.26
N VAL A 391 -8.09 8.48 -16.46
CA VAL A 391 -8.83 7.53 -15.61
C VAL A 391 -7.98 6.31 -15.24
N SER A 392 -7.85 6.05 -13.93
CA SER A 392 -7.08 4.92 -13.38
C SER A 392 -7.68 3.56 -13.73
N SER A 393 -6.92 2.47 -13.52
CA SER A 393 -7.39 1.10 -13.71
C SER A 393 -8.65 0.78 -12.87
N ALA A 394 -8.75 1.37 -11.68
CA ALA A 394 -9.90 1.30 -10.77
C ALA A 394 -11.11 2.18 -11.20
N GLY A 395 -10.94 3.03 -12.22
CA GLY A 395 -11.98 3.90 -12.77
C GLY A 395 -12.16 5.24 -12.06
N GLU A 396 -11.23 5.64 -11.19
CA GLU A 396 -11.17 7.01 -10.64
C GLU A 396 -10.72 7.96 -11.75
N LEU A 397 -11.42 9.08 -11.92
CA LEU A 397 -11.07 10.13 -12.86
C LEU A 397 -10.28 11.21 -12.13
N VAL A 398 -9.08 11.50 -12.61
CA VAL A 398 -8.26 12.63 -12.12
C VAL A 398 -8.09 13.64 -13.25
N PHE A 399 -8.16 14.93 -12.93
CA PHE A 399 -8.19 15.97 -13.94
C PHE A 399 -7.34 17.20 -13.56
N THR A 400 -6.97 17.98 -14.58
CA THR A 400 -6.29 19.27 -14.43
C THR A 400 -7.13 20.40 -15.06
N ALA A 401 -7.31 21.49 -14.31
CA ALA A 401 -8.21 22.58 -14.71
C ALA A 401 -7.71 23.97 -14.31
N PHE A 402 -8.22 24.95 -15.05
CA PHE A 402 -7.98 26.38 -14.87
C PHE A 402 -9.26 27.06 -14.34
N PHE A 403 -9.15 27.79 -13.24
CA PHE A 403 -10.22 28.59 -12.64
C PHE A 403 -9.70 29.99 -12.27
N LEU A 404 -10.59 30.95 -12.02
CA LEU A 404 -10.22 32.37 -11.80
C LEU A 404 -11.00 32.99 -10.64
N ASP A 405 -10.37 33.91 -9.91
CA ASP A 405 -10.98 34.82 -8.91
C ASP A 405 -11.89 34.10 -7.87
N GLY A 406 -11.27 33.31 -6.97
CA GLY A 406 -11.88 32.90 -5.71
C GLY A 406 -11.81 31.40 -5.41
N THR A 407 -12.89 30.86 -4.84
CA THR A 407 -12.99 29.46 -4.40
C THR A 407 -13.72 28.62 -5.45
N PHE A 408 -13.08 27.57 -5.94
CA PHE A 408 -13.73 26.48 -6.67
C PHE A 408 -14.44 25.56 -5.66
N SER A 409 -15.68 25.15 -5.92
CA SER A 409 -16.40 24.22 -5.02
C SER A 409 -17.17 23.16 -5.79
N ALA A 410 -17.05 21.92 -5.33
CA ALA A 410 -17.63 20.76 -6.00
C ALA A 410 -17.93 19.63 -4.98
N GLY A 411 -19.19 19.20 -4.91
CA GLY A 411 -19.63 18.32 -3.81
C GLY A 411 -19.52 19.02 -2.45
N THR A 412 -18.91 18.33 -1.48
CA THR A 412 -18.47 18.84 -0.18
C THR A 412 -17.14 19.59 -0.25
N LYS A 413 -16.22 19.14 -1.10
CA LYS A 413 -14.84 19.64 -1.21
C LYS A 413 -14.79 21.04 -1.87
N SER A 414 -13.80 21.84 -1.49
CA SER A 414 -13.54 23.15 -2.10
C SER A 414 -12.09 23.58 -1.95
N THR A 415 -11.53 24.22 -2.98
CA THR A 415 -10.17 24.78 -2.95
C THR A 415 -10.19 26.25 -3.38
N THR A 416 -9.20 27.03 -2.93
CA THR A 416 -9.08 28.46 -3.21
C THR A 416 -7.66 28.75 -3.66
N GLY A 417 -7.54 29.34 -4.85
CA GLY A 417 -6.24 29.68 -5.43
C GLY A 417 -5.49 30.76 -4.66
N THR A 418 -4.18 30.82 -4.88
CA THR A 418 -3.33 31.90 -4.38
C THR A 418 -3.53 33.17 -5.19
N SER A 419 -3.09 34.34 -4.68
CA SER A 419 -3.24 35.61 -5.39
C SER A 419 -1.91 36.38 -5.45
N SER A 420 -1.33 36.48 -6.64
CA SER A 420 -0.10 37.22 -6.86
C SER A 420 -0.32 38.73 -6.71
N ASN A 421 0.71 39.45 -6.27
CA ASN A 421 0.71 40.91 -6.30
C ASN A 421 1.34 41.46 -7.59
N TRP A 422 1.70 40.59 -8.54
CA TRP A 422 2.54 40.93 -9.69
C TRP A 422 1.73 41.16 -10.97
N ILE A 423 0.73 40.32 -11.26
CA ILE A 423 -0.18 40.47 -12.39
C ILE A 423 -1.63 40.61 -11.88
N ALA A 424 -1.96 41.80 -11.38
CA ALA A 424 -3.27 42.15 -10.79
C ALA A 424 -4.46 42.23 -11.80
N THR A 425 -4.47 41.33 -12.79
CA THR A 425 -5.50 41.12 -13.81
C THR A 425 -5.61 39.66 -14.29
N LEU A 426 -4.76 38.76 -13.79
CA LEU A 426 -4.73 37.32 -14.10
C LEU A 426 -3.90 36.62 -13.02
N ASP A 427 -4.59 36.03 -12.04
CA ASP A 427 -4.07 35.06 -11.08
C ASP A 427 -4.73 33.72 -11.40
N ALA A 428 -3.94 32.65 -11.48
CA ALA A 428 -4.41 31.28 -11.57
C ALA A 428 -3.29 30.35 -11.08
N ASP A 429 -3.69 29.30 -10.37
CA ASP A 429 -2.86 28.18 -9.97
C ASP A 429 -3.34 26.91 -10.71
N VAL A 430 -2.53 25.86 -10.74
CA VAL A 430 -2.98 24.57 -11.30
C VAL A 430 -3.86 23.86 -10.29
N MET A 431 -5.12 23.62 -10.64
CA MET A 431 -6.01 22.78 -9.83
C MET A 431 -6.00 21.35 -10.37
N LEU A 432 -5.74 20.41 -9.47
CA LEU A 432 -5.99 18.98 -9.68
C LEU A 432 -7.20 18.54 -8.84
N GLY A 433 -7.88 17.48 -9.27
CA GLY A 433 -8.99 16.91 -8.50
C GLY A 433 -9.33 15.49 -8.91
N GLY A 434 -9.83 14.71 -7.94
CA GLY A 434 -10.25 13.33 -8.13
C GLY A 434 -11.77 13.16 -8.03
N LEU A 435 -12.33 12.34 -8.91
CA LEU A 435 -13.71 11.85 -8.85
C LEU A 435 -13.70 10.32 -8.83
N THR A 436 -14.32 9.76 -7.79
CA THR A 436 -14.56 8.32 -7.66
C THR A 436 -15.26 7.74 -8.90
N ASN A 437 -15.14 6.43 -9.11
CA ASN A 437 -15.77 5.74 -10.24
C ASN A 437 -17.32 5.84 -10.30
N THR A 438 -17.96 6.34 -9.23
CA THR A 438 -19.41 6.64 -9.15
C THR A 438 -19.78 8.09 -9.46
N GLY A 439 -18.79 8.99 -9.62
CA GLY A 439 -19.00 10.43 -9.85
C GLY A 439 -19.12 11.27 -8.58
N GLY A 440 -18.84 10.70 -7.40
CA GLY A 440 -18.61 11.46 -6.17
C GLY A 440 -17.25 12.16 -6.21
N TRP A 441 -17.19 13.41 -5.76
CA TRP A 441 -15.98 14.21 -5.66
C TRP A 441 -15.13 13.71 -4.48
N SER A 442 -13.92 13.24 -4.78
CA SER A 442 -13.02 12.61 -3.78
C SER A 442 -12.07 13.62 -3.17
N TRP A 443 -11.45 14.49 -3.98
CA TRP A 443 -10.49 15.49 -3.50
C TRP A 443 -10.32 16.64 -4.49
N LEU A 444 -9.76 17.76 -3.99
CA LEU A 444 -9.38 18.94 -4.74
C LEU A 444 -8.08 19.50 -4.17
N ASP A 445 -7.09 19.73 -5.01
CA ASP A 445 -5.78 20.26 -4.60
C ASP A 445 -5.30 21.32 -5.61
N VAL A 446 -4.45 22.24 -5.17
CA VAL A 446 -3.87 23.31 -6.00
C VAL A 446 -2.36 23.42 -5.79
N THR A 447 -1.66 23.92 -6.81
CA THR A 447 -0.35 24.57 -6.58
C THR A 447 -0.56 25.86 -5.77
N GLY A 448 0.42 26.22 -4.94
CA GLY A 448 0.27 27.31 -3.96
C GLY A 448 1.46 28.26 -3.96
N SER A 449 1.49 29.19 -4.92
CA SER A 449 2.65 30.05 -5.18
C SER A 449 2.26 31.51 -5.50
N ALA A 450 3.22 32.34 -5.90
CA ALA A 450 2.98 33.72 -6.34
C ALA A 450 3.33 33.95 -7.82
N ALA A 451 3.72 32.90 -8.55
CA ALA A 451 3.73 32.86 -10.00
C ALA A 451 2.29 32.79 -10.55
N LEU A 452 2.16 32.92 -11.88
CA LEU A 452 0.97 32.47 -12.60
C LEU A 452 1.26 31.05 -13.11
N GLU A 453 0.35 30.11 -12.86
CA GLU A 453 0.51 28.71 -13.24
C GLU A 453 -0.66 28.22 -14.10
N VAL A 454 -0.38 27.27 -14.99
CA VAL A 454 -1.36 26.66 -15.92
C VAL A 454 -1.03 25.19 -16.08
N GLY A 455 -1.94 24.30 -15.66
CA GLY A 455 -1.88 22.88 -16.02
C GLY A 455 -2.35 22.72 -17.46
N TRP A 456 -1.74 21.82 -18.22
CA TRP A 456 -2.12 21.55 -19.61
C TRP A 456 -2.74 20.17 -19.76
N ASP A 457 -2.05 19.16 -19.24
CA ASP A 457 -2.33 17.77 -19.56
C ASP A 457 -2.01 16.83 -18.39
N ILE A 458 -2.56 15.62 -18.38
CA ILE A 458 -2.45 14.63 -17.29
C ILE A 458 -2.53 13.20 -17.82
N ALA A 459 -1.67 12.31 -17.31
CA ALA A 459 -1.68 10.89 -17.69
C ALA A 459 -1.32 9.97 -16.50
N PHE A 460 -2.03 8.85 -16.39
CA PHE A 460 -1.71 7.75 -15.47
C PHE A 460 -0.57 6.88 -16.00
N ASN A 461 0.34 6.44 -15.12
CA ASN A 461 1.31 5.39 -15.42
C ASN A 461 0.75 3.98 -15.12
N GLY A 462 1.54 2.94 -15.43
CA GLY A 462 1.16 1.53 -15.19
C GLY A 462 0.95 1.13 -13.72
N SER A 463 1.23 2.01 -12.76
CA SER A 463 1.05 1.82 -11.32
C SER A 463 -0.11 2.65 -10.74
N ASP A 464 -0.99 3.21 -11.59
CA ASP A 464 -2.07 4.14 -11.22
C ASP A 464 -1.58 5.43 -10.51
N VAL A 465 -0.32 5.84 -10.71
CA VAL A 465 0.16 7.19 -10.35
C VAL A 465 -0.20 8.17 -11.47
N ALA A 466 -0.81 9.30 -11.12
CA ALA A 466 -1.12 10.37 -12.06
C ALA A 466 0.00 11.41 -12.10
N ALA A 467 0.46 11.81 -13.29
CA ALA A 467 1.32 12.98 -13.44
C ALA A 467 0.64 14.05 -14.30
N ALA A 468 0.58 15.27 -13.77
CA ALA A 468 0.11 16.45 -14.48
C ALA A 468 1.29 17.30 -14.94
N VAL A 469 1.28 17.74 -16.20
CA VAL A 469 2.25 18.70 -16.76
C VAL A 469 1.65 20.11 -16.75
N GLY A 470 2.45 21.08 -16.30
CA GLY A 470 2.06 22.49 -16.23
C GLY A 470 3.18 23.45 -16.56
N SER A 471 2.82 24.70 -16.83
CA SER A 471 3.75 25.82 -17.00
C SER A 471 3.56 26.85 -15.90
N TYR A 472 4.64 27.50 -15.47
CA TYR A 472 4.63 28.54 -14.43
C TYR A 472 5.55 29.71 -14.80
N ILE A 473 5.22 30.95 -14.40
CA ILE A 473 5.98 32.15 -14.79
C ILE A 473 6.30 33.09 -13.63
N GLY A 474 7.61 33.36 -13.45
CA GLY A 474 8.16 34.39 -12.58
C GLY A 474 9.50 34.95 -13.09
N PRO A 475 10.05 36.02 -12.49
CA PRO A 475 11.46 36.40 -12.70
C PRO A 475 12.41 35.36 -12.10
N ALA A 476 13.59 35.14 -12.67
CA ALA A 476 14.54 34.12 -12.19
C ALA A 476 14.75 34.12 -10.66
N GLY A 477 14.40 33.02 -9.99
CA GLY A 477 14.55 32.85 -8.54
C GLY A 477 13.61 33.67 -7.65
N SER A 478 12.40 33.98 -8.13
CA SER A 478 11.37 34.75 -7.41
C SER A 478 10.38 33.87 -6.66
N ASP A 479 9.79 32.93 -7.40
CA ASP A 479 8.62 32.15 -7.04
C ASP A 479 8.95 30.65 -7.12
N THR A 480 8.31 29.84 -6.27
CA THR A 480 8.60 28.42 -6.08
C THR A 480 7.31 27.68 -5.78
N ILE A 481 7.01 26.64 -6.56
CA ILE A 481 5.95 25.68 -6.25
C ILE A 481 6.56 24.66 -5.28
N THR A 482 5.84 24.30 -4.23
CA THR A 482 6.26 23.30 -3.23
C THR A 482 5.15 22.27 -3.04
N LYS A 483 5.51 20.98 -3.06
CA LYS A 483 4.62 19.83 -2.83
C LYS A 483 5.39 18.77 -2.03
N GLY A 484 4.84 18.31 -0.91
CA GLY A 484 5.54 17.48 0.07
C GLY A 484 6.87 18.11 0.51
N THR A 485 7.95 17.34 0.37
CA THR A 485 9.33 17.79 0.56
C THR A 485 9.92 18.51 -0.67
N ASP A 486 9.29 18.41 -1.82
CA ASP A 486 9.84 18.80 -3.11
C ASP A 486 9.48 20.25 -3.46
N SER A 487 10.35 20.88 -4.24
CA SER A 487 10.12 22.26 -4.70
C SER A 487 10.80 22.58 -6.02
N VAL A 488 10.10 23.31 -6.89
CA VAL A 488 10.62 23.81 -8.17
C VAL A 488 10.55 25.33 -8.23
N THR A 489 11.70 25.96 -8.44
CA THR A 489 11.87 27.42 -8.52
C THR A 489 12.02 27.85 -9.97
N THR A 490 11.36 28.94 -10.37
CA THR A 490 11.47 29.46 -11.75
C THR A 490 12.90 29.86 -12.13
N ALA A 491 13.37 29.39 -13.28
CA ALA A 491 14.64 29.77 -13.88
C ALA A 491 14.57 31.14 -14.56
N GLY A 492 13.35 31.59 -14.93
CA GLY A 492 13.02 33.00 -15.18
C GLY A 492 12.50 33.27 -16.57
N GLY A 493 11.19 33.05 -16.73
CA GLY A 493 10.51 32.99 -18.02
C GLY A 493 9.12 32.42 -17.78
N TRP A 494 8.58 31.71 -18.78
CA TRP A 494 7.78 30.54 -18.46
C TRP A 494 8.76 29.37 -18.27
N ASP A 495 8.48 28.51 -17.30
CA ASP A 495 9.18 27.25 -17.04
C ASP A 495 8.12 26.12 -17.00
N LEU A 496 8.55 24.85 -17.17
CA LEU A 496 7.69 23.67 -17.11
C LEU A 496 7.88 22.93 -15.78
N PHE A 497 6.80 22.36 -15.26
CA PHE A 497 6.82 21.40 -14.15
C PHE A 497 6.00 20.14 -14.48
N VAL A 498 6.38 19.05 -13.83
CA VAL A 498 5.63 17.79 -13.75
C VAL A 498 5.36 17.52 -12.27
N TRP A 499 4.09 17.46 -11.89
CA TRP A 499 3.66 17.10 -10.54
C TRP A 499 3.06 15.69 -10.62
N ALA A 500 3.76 14.71 -10.04
CA ALA A 500 3.26 13.36 -9.86
C ALA A 500 2.59 13.22 -8.49
N LEU A 501 1.44 12.57 -8.45
CA LEU A 501 0.73 12.20 -7.23
C LEU A 501 0.06 10.84 -7.38
N ASP A 502 -0.07 10.15 -6.25
CA ASP A 502 -0.87 8.95 -6.14
C ASP A 502 -2.25 9.32 -5.59
N PRO A 503 -3.36 9.10 -6.33
CA PRO A 503 -4.68 9.54 -5.90
C PRO A 503 -5.18 8.90 -4.59
N SER A 504 -4.72 7.70 -4.21
CA SER A 504 -5.08 7.12 -2.90
C SER A 504 -4.53 7.92 -1.73
N MET A 505 -3.39 8.58 -1.89
CA MET A 505 -2.83 9.50 -0.86
C MET A 505 -3.65 10.80 -0.72
N LYS A 506 -4.75 10.93 -1.49
CA LYS A 506 -5.71 12.03 -1.49
C LYS A 506 -7.15 11.54 -1.28
N ALA A 507 -7.39 10.24 -1.10
CA ALA A 507 -8.69 9.76 -0.65
C ALA A 507 -8.96 10.30 0.76
N ASP A 508 -10.17 10.81 0.98
CA ASP A 508 -10.67 11.44 2.21
C ASP A 508 -12.19 11.17 2.17
N THR A 509 -12.56 10.01 2.69
CA THR A 509 -13.84 9.34 2.46
C THR A 509 -14.97 9.97 3.28
N ASP A 510 -14.72 10.36 4.53
CA ASP A 510 -15.73 10.90 5.44
C ASP A 510 -15.82 12.44 5.48
N ASN A 511 -14.79 13.15 4.98
CA ASN A 511 -14.65 14.62 4.95
C ASN A 511 -14.16 15.29 6.25
N ASP A 512 -13.39 14.61 7.09
CA ASP A 512 -12.79 15.18 8.31
C ASP A 512 -11.61 16.16 8.02
N GLY A 513 -10.76 15.84 7.03
CA GLY A 513 -9.57 16.59 6.61
C GLY A 513 -8.24 15.81 6.61
N VAL A 514 -8.24 14.55 7.01
CA VAL A 514 -7.13 13.59 6.98
C VAL A 514 -7.34 12.62 5.79
N PRO A 515 -6.29 12.20 5.07
CA PRO A 515 -6.45 11.19 4.02
C PRO A 515 -6.56 9.76 4.56
N ASP A 516 -7.42 8.93 3.96
CA ASP A 516 -7.74 7.52 4.30
C ASP A 516 -6.50 6.62 4.57
N VAL A 517 -5.35 6.95 3.97
CA VAL A 517 -4.06 6.23 4.10
C VAL A 517 -3.27 6.56 5.37
N SER A 518 -3.71 7.59 6.09
CA SER A 518 -3.08 8.18 7.28
C SER A 518 -4.12 8.50 8.36
N ASP A 519 -5.33 7.99 8.17
CA ASP A 519 -6.50 8.17 9.00
C ASP A 519 -6.74 6.88 9.81
N ASN A 520 -6.87 7.00 11.13
CA ASN A 520 -7.18 5.89 12.00
C ASN A 520 -8.68 5.53 12.04
N CYS A 521 -9.55 6.39 11.50
CA CYS A 521 -10.97 6.12 11.26
C CYS A 521 -11.47 6.52 9.86
N PRO A 522 -11.01 5.86 8.75
CA PRO A 522 -11.30 6.24 7.35
C PRO A 522 -12.77 6.28 6.87
N ASN A 523 -13.76 6.21 7.76
CA ASN A 523 -15.19 6.29 7.48
C ASN A 523 -15.98 7.16 8.48
N ASP A 524 -15.39 7.58 9.61
CA ASP A 524 -16.10 8.15 10.76
C ASP A 524 -15.35 9.37 11.37
N SER A 525 -15.60 10.52 10.74
CA SER A 525 -14.84 11.79 10.83
C SER A 525 -14.33 12.23 12.20
N ASN A 526 -13.01 12.13 12.41
CA ASN A 526 -12.29 12.54 13.61
C ASN A 526 -11.05 13.46 13.34
N PRO A 527 -11.22 14.78 13.05
CA PRO A 527 -10.17 15.71 12.61
C PRO A 527 -8.98 16.00 13.55
N LEU A 528 -8.85 15.25 14.64
CA LEU A 528 -7.77 15.30 15.61
C LEU A 528 -7.04 13.95 15.76
N GLN A 529 -7.51 12.88 15.09
CA GLN A 529 -6.91 11.55 15.07
C GLN A 529 -6.65 11.01 16.49
N GLY A 530 -7.71 11.08 17.31
CA GLY A 530 -7.71 10.52 18.65
C GLY A 530 -7.69 8.99 18.59
N ASN A 531 -6.92 8.41 19.50
CA ASN A 531 -6.76 6.98 19.74
C ASN A 531 -6.23 6.89 21.18
N THR A 532 -7.03 6.33 22.08
CA THR A 532 -6.87 6.44 23.53
C THR A 532 -6.07 5.25 24.10
N ASP A 533 -6.21 4.08 23.48
CA ASP A 533 -5.59 2.81 23.89
C ASP A 533 -4.31 2.45 23.12
N GLY A 534 -4.10 3.01 21.92
CA GLY A 534 -2.98 2.70 21.02
C GLY A 534 -3.29 1.65 19.94
N ASP A 535 -4.55 1.28 19.71
CA ASP A 535 -4.99 0.26 18.73
C ASP A 535 -4.80 0.69 17.25
N ALA A 536 -5.15 -0.16 16.30
CA ALA A 536 -5.21 0.14 14.87
C ALA A 536 -6.38 1.04 14.42
N GLN A 537 -7.40 1.22 15.27
CA GLN A 537 -8.56 2.09 15.05
C GLN A 537 -8.33 3.47 15.72
N GLY A 538 -9.38 4.25 15.91
CA GLY A 538 -9.34 5.49 16.69
C GLY A 538 -10.68 5.76 17.35
N ASP A 539 -10.74 6.80 18.20
CA ASP A 539 -11.88 7.09 19.09
C ASP A 539 -13.20 7.53 18.37
N ALA A 540 -13.42 7.14 17.12
CA ALA A 540 -14.63 7.44 16.36
C ALA A 540 -15.15 6.24 15.56
N CYS A 541 -14.36 5.17 15.46
CA CYS A 541 -14.65 3.98 14.69
C CYS A 541 -14.32 2.69 15.44
N ASP A 542 -13.56 2.75 16.54
CA ASP A 542 -13.68 1.72 17.57
C ASP A 542 -15.08 1.77 18.21
N SER A 543 -15.32 0.80 19.09
CA SER A 543 -16.57 0.61 19.83
C SER A 543 -16.32 0.25 21.29
N ASP A 544 -15.09 0.44 21.75
CA ASP A 544 -14.50 0.10 23.04
C ASP A 544 -13.29 1.06 23.18
N ASP A 545 -13.56 2.39 23.19
CA ASP A 545 -12.58 3.49 22.97
C ASP A 545 -11.26 3.38 23.75
N ASP A 546 -11.27 2.78 24.96
CA ASP A 546 -10.09 2.56 25.80
C ASP A 546 -9.72 1.07 25.99
N ASN A 547 -10.46 0.14 25.36
CA ASN A 547 -10.29 -1.32 25.46
C ASN A 547 -10.43 -1.92 26.88
N ASP A 548 -11.38 -1.44 27.70
CA ASP A 548 -11.79 -2.10 28.96
C ASP A 548 -12.77 -3.29 28.76
N GLY A 549 -13.41 -3.41 27.60
CA GLY A 549 -14.37 -4.47 27.30
C GLY A 549 -15.85 -4.13 27.58
N ILE A 550 -16.16 -2.89 27.96
CA ILE A 550 -17.50 -2.30 28.03
C ILE A 550 -17.65 -1.34 26.85
N THR A 551 -18.16 -1.86 25.74
CA THR A 551 -18.39 -1.05 24.53
C THR A 551 -19.20 0.23 24.81
N ASP A 552 -18.71 1.41 24.44
CA ASP A 552 -19.28 2.77 24.66
C ASP A 552 -20.75 3.00 24.20
N ASN A 553 -21.33 2.04 23.49
CA ASN A 553 -22.75 1.99 23.12
C ASN A 553 -23.64 1.16 24.09
N SER A 554 -23.03 0.62 25.14
CA SER A 554 -23.54 0.04 26.40
C SER A 554 -23.02 0.96 27.51
N PRO A 555 -23.66 1.12 28.70
CA PRO A 555 -23.28 2.19 29.63
C PRO A 555 -21.83 2.04 30.10
N ASP A 556 -21.00 2.86 29.47
CA ASP A 556 -19.67 3.26 29.82
C ASP A 556 -19.73 4.80 29.84
N ASP A 557 -19.54 5.38 31.02
CA ASP A 557 -19.58 6.84 31.25
C ASP A 557 -18.15 7.45 31.29
N CYS A 558 -17.09 6.62 31.10
CA CYS A 558 -15.68 7.00 31.09
C CYS A 558 -14.82 6.60 29.86
N PRO A 559 -15.33 6.49 28.61
CA PRO A 559 -14.62 5.90 27.45
C PRO A 559 -13.24 6.49 27.10
N ARG A 560 -12.91 7.67 27.65
CA ARG A 560 -11.68 8.43 27.40
C ARG A 560 -11.19 9.13 28.67
N GLY A 561 -11.41 8.52 29.84
CA GLY A 561 -11.09 9.10 31.15
C GLY A 561 -9.58 9.29 31.37
N GLY A 562 -8.78 8.28 31.02
CA GLY A 562 -7.33 8.30 31.10
C GLY A 562 -6.68 6.97 31.50
N ALA A 563 -7.47 5.99 31.96
CA ALA A 563 -7.10 4.58 31.80
C ALA A 563 -7.24 4.13 30.33
N ALA A 564 -6.64 2.99 30.01
CA ALA A 564 -6.84 2.22 28.77
C ALA A 564 -6.20 0.82 28.91
N ASN A 565 -6.53 -0.10 28.00
CA ASN A 565 -6.06 -1.50 27.92
C ASN A 565 -6.25 -2.29 29.23
N TRP A 566 -7.42 -2.18 29.88
CA TRP A 566 -7.67 -2.82 31.18
C TRP A 566 -8.79 -3.87 31.16
N GLY A 567 -9.93 -3.62 31.81
CA GLY A 567 -10.94 -4.66 32.05
C GLY A 567 -11.94 -4.38 33.16
N SER A 568 -13.20 -4.01 32.86
CA SER A 568 -14.29 -3.92 33.86
C SER A 568 -14.56 -5.27 34.56
N THR A 569 -14.14 -5.37 35.83
CA THR A 569 -14.30 -6.60 36.63
C THR A 569 -14.79 -6.35 38.06
N GLN A 570 -16.10 -6.16 38.21
CA GLN A 570 -16.76 -6.14 39.52
C GLN A 570 -16.71 -7.49 40.28
N ASN A 571 -16.19 -7.47 41.51
CA ASN A 571 -15.87 -8.66 42.32
C ASN A 571 -16.38 -8.61 43.78
N PHE A 572 -17.63 -9.05 44.01
CA PHE A 572 -18.27 -9.03 45.33
C PHE A 572 -17.69 -9.97 46.40
N ASP A 573 -16.93 -11.02 46.02
CA ASP A 573 -16.30 -11.93 46.98
C ASP A 573 -14.95 -11.38 47.51
N ASP A 574 -14.38 -10.38 46.83
CA ASP A 574 -13.11 -9.72 47.16
C ASP A 574 -13.12 -8.26 46.61
N PRO A 575 -13.77 -7.30 47.30
CA PRO A 575 -14.03 -5.95 46.77
C PRO A 575 -12.79 -5.09 46.49
N ALA A 576 -11.66 -5.38 47.14
CA ALA A 576 -10.37 -4.73 46.87
C ALA A 576 -9.70 -5.24 45.58
N ASN A 577 -10.30 -6.24 44.95
CA ASN A 577 -9.88 -6.95 43.75
C ASN A 577 -10.99 -6.84 42.68
N SER A 578 -11.69 -5.70 42.74
CA SER A 578 -12.60 -5.13 41.76
C SER A 578 -11.81 -4.06 41.01
N THR A 579 -11.90 -4.00 39.69
CA THR A 579 -11.28 -2.92 38.88
C THR A 579 -12.25 -1.78 38.54
N ASP A 580 -13.54 -2.11 38.64
CA ASP A 580 -14.73 -1.29 38.41
C ASP A 580 -15.76 -1.91 39.37
N TRP A 581 -16.36 -1.11 40.27
CA TRP A 581 -17.26 -1.62 41.31
C TRP A 581 -18.73 -1.74 40.88
N ASP A 582 -19.26 -0.87 40.02
CA ASP A 582 -20.70 -0.87 39.68
C ASP A 582 -21.04 -1.43 38.28
N ARG A 583 -20.06 -1.39 37.36
CA ARG A 583 -20.09 -1.69 35.92
C ARG A 583 -20.57 -0.57 35.00
N ASP A 584 -20.08 0.65 35.19
CA ASP A 584 -20.27 1.82 34.32
C ASP A 584 -19.04 2.22 33.49
N GLY A 585 -18.00 1.37 33.40
CA GLY A 585 -16.81 1.63 32.57
C GLY A 585 -15.80 2.62 33.17
N CYS A 586 -16.09 3.25 34.31
CA CYS A 586 -15.11 4.07 35.02
C CYS A 586 -14.20 3.20 35.90
N LYS A 587 -12.87 3.36 35.79
CA LYS A 587 -11.92 2.64 36.64
C LYS A 587 -11.82 3.29 38.03
N ASP A 588 -12.27 2.54 39.04
CA ASP A 588 -12.33 2.87 40.49
C ASP A 588 -11.24 3.86 40.98
N ASP A 589 -9.98 3.59 40.65
CA ASP A 589 -8.78 4.24 41.21
C ASP A 589 -8.15 5.32 40.32
N VAL A 590 -8.69 5.57 39.12
CA VAL A 590 -8.09 6.47 38.12
C VAL A 590 -9.03 7.60 37.69
N GLU A 591 -10.27 7.30 37.32
CA GLU A 591 -11.19 8.28 36.71
C GLU A 591 -12.60 8.32 37.31
N ASP A 592 -12.98 7.31 38.08
CA ASP A 592 -14.21 7.31 38.87
C ASP A 592 -14.12 8.22 40.10
N ALA A 593 -15.26 8.84 40.47
CA ALA A 593 -15.43 9.72 41.63
C ALA A 593 -16.69 9.41 42.47
N ASP A 594 -17.51 8.42 42.11
CA ASP A 594 -18.80 8.08 42.76
C ASP A 594 -19.06 6.56 42.56
N MET A 595 -18.32 5.73 43.32
CA MET A 595 -18.07 4.29 43.02
C MET A 595 -19.30 3.37 43.03
N ASP A 596 -20.47 3.84 43.43
CA ASP A 596 -21.73 3.10 43.22
C ASP A 596 -22.91 3.94 42.68
N ASN A 597 -22.58 5.12 42.13
CA ASN A 597 -23.48 6.03 41.43
C ASN A 597 -24.70 6.51 42.26
N ASP A 598 -24.47 6.80 43.55
CA ASP A 598 -25.45 7.42 44.46
C ASP A 598 -25.65 8.93 44.18
N GLY A 599 -24.57 9.64 43.86
CA GLY A 599 -24.54 11.10 43.76
C GLY A 599 -23.81 11.81 44.91
N VAL A 600 -23.01 11.09 45.70
CA VAL A 600 -22.09 11.60 46.73
C VAL A 600 -20.67 11.25 46.31
N GLU A 601 -19.76 12.23 46.32
CA GLU A 601 -18.38 12.05 45.83
C GLU A 601 -17.56 11.18 46.83
N ASN A 602 -16.73 10.25 46.32
CA ASN A 602 -15.96 9.24 47.07
C ASN A 602 -15.08 9.76 48.23
N ASP A 603 -14.80 11.08 48.31
CA ASP A 603 -14.02 11.70 49.40
C ASP A 603 -14.88 12.25 50.55
N VAL A 604 -16.20 12.20 50.42
CA VAL A 604 -17.20 12.61 51.42
C VAL A 604 -18.26 11.54 51.72
N ASP A 605 -18.34 10.48 50.91
CA ASP A 605 -19.14 9.29 51.19
C ASP A 605 -18.48 8.36 52.25
N LEU A 606 -19.26 7.78 53.16
CA LEU A 606 -18.79 6.77 54.13
C LEU A 606 -19.11 5.32 53.74
N CYS A 607 -19.97 5.11 52.74
CA CYS A 607 -20.36 3.85 52.13
C CYS A 607 -20.11 3.78 50.59
N PRO A 608 -19.01 4.30 50.01
CA PRO A 608 -18.81 4.41 48.54
C PRO A 608 -18.70 3.07 47.77
N ARG A 609 -19.04 1.94 48.38
CA ARG A 609 -19.13 0.62 47.74
C ARG A 609 -20.29 -0.16 48.33
N SER A 610 -21.51 0.11 47.87
CA SER A 610 -22.75 -0.54 48.33
C SER A 610 -22.60 -2.05 48.39
N SER A 611 -23.05 -2.60 49.51
CA SER A 611 -23.06 -4.03 49.82
C SER A 611 -24.05 -4.85 48.98
N TYR A 612 -24.84 -4.20 48.12
CA TYR A 612 -25.99 -4.79 47.45
C TYR A 612 -25.68 -5.38 46.07
N GLN A 613 -26.48 -6.36 45.65
CA GLN A 613 -26.26 -7.05 44.38
C GLN A 613 -27.52 -7.07 43.47
N PRO A 614 -27.45 -6.46 42.26
CA PRO A 614 -26.42 -5.51 41.84
C PRO A 614 -26.40 -4.25 42.75
N PRO A 615 -25.37 -3.40 42.65
CA PRO A 615 -25.43 -1.99 43.06
C PRO A 615 -26.67 -1.32 42.47
N ARG A 616 -27.12 -0.21 43.07
CA ARG A 616 -28.51 0.27 42.96
C ARG A 616 -28.60 1.52 42.08
N PRO A 617 -28.62 1.44 40.72
CA PRO A 617 -28.31 2.56 39.81
C PRO A 617 -29.54 3.46 39.56
N THR A 618 -30.29 3.69 40.64
CA THR A 618 -31.62 4.33 40.74
C THR A 618 -32.00 4.70 42.20
N TRP A 619 -31.22 4.28 43.20
CA TRP A 619 -31.20 4.96 44.51
C TRP A 619 -30.23 6.15 44.41
N VAL A 620 -30.40 7.12 45.31
CA VAL A 620 -29.59 8.33 45.47
C VAL A 620 -29.81 8.82 46.91
N SER A 621 -28.81 9.46 47.54
CA SER A 621 -28.93 10.04 48.88
C SER A 621 -30.09 11.06 48.96
N ASP A 622 -30.89 10.94 50.03
CA ASP A 622 -32.07 11.75 50.31
C ASP A 622 -32.37 11.68 51.80
N SER A 623 -32.51 12.85 52.45
CA SER A 623 -32.90 13.18 53.85
C SER A 623 -34.13 12.48 54.49
N ILE A 624 -34.50 11.31 53.97
CA ILE A 624 -35.63 10.43 54.31
C ILE A 624 -35.20 8.94 54.27
N THR A 625 -34.06 8.61 53.64
CA THR A 625 -33.42 7.27 53.60
C THR A 625 -31.89 7.28 53.75
N ASP A 626 -31.33 8.47 53.95
CA ASP A 626 -30.04 8.85 54.51
C ASP A 626 -30.41 10.02 55.45
N VAL A 627 -30.05 9.99 56.75
CA VAL A 627 -30.58 10.92 57.76
C VAL A 627 -29.59 12.02 58.18
N ASP A 628 -28.29 11.73 58.29
CA ASP A 628 -27.28 12.73 58.64
C ASP A 628 -26.62 13.36 57.39
N GLY A 629 -26.54 12.62 56.28
CA GLY A 629 -26.13 13.07 54.95
C GLY A 629 -24.78 12.54 54.48
N ASP A 630 -24.41 11.30 54.81
CA ASP A 630 -23.07 10.72 54.61
C ASP A 630 -22.92 9.76 53.40
N GLY A 631 -23.98 9.51 52.62
CA GLY A 631 -23.99 8.55 51.50
C GLY A 631 -24.36 7.12 51.88
N CYS A 632 -24.24 6.76 53.17
CA CYS A 632 -24.81 5.52 53.70
C CYS A 632 -26.35 5.58 53.74
N ARG A 633 -26.98 4.43 54.03
CA ARG A 633 -28.43 4.26 53.90
C ARG A 633 -29.08 3.63 55.13
N ASP A 634 -29.85 4.41 55.93
CA ASP A 634 -30.43 4.00 57.24
C ASP A 634 -31.05 2.59 57.25
N ALA A 635 -31.73 2.23 56.16
CA ALA A 635 -32.58 1.06 56.13
C ALA A 635 -31.86 -0.28 55.86
N ASP A 636 -30.60 -0.28 55.40
CA ASP A 636 -29.81 -1.51 55.25
C ASP A 636 -28.27 -1.40 55.17
N GLU A 637 -27.67 -0.20 55.07
CA GLU A 637 -26.22 -0.05 54.80
C GLU A 637 -25.50 0.95 55.74
N ASP A 638 -26.19 2.00 56.18
CA ASP A 638 -25.77 2.79 57.36
C ASP A 638 -25.86 1.95 58.64
N THR A 639 -25.08 2.34 59.65
CA THR A 639 -25.09 1.78 60.99
C THR A 639 -25.12 2.83 62.12
N ASP A 640 -25.15 4.14 61.87
CA ASP A 640 -25.24 5.24 62.86
C ASP A 640 -26.25 6.32 62.37
N ASP A 641 -27.55 5.98 62.40
CA ASP A 641 -28.71 6.71 61.81
C ASP A 641 -28.82 8.23 62.14
N ASP A 642 -28.01 8.82 63.03
CA ASP A 642 -27.90 10.30 63.14
C ASP A 642 -26.49 10.88 63.38
N GLY A 643 -25.42 10.12 63.04
CA GLY A 643 -24.06 10.62 62.90
C GLY A 643 -23.42 11.14 64.19
N ASP A 644 -23.72 10.49 65.33
CA ASP A 644 -23.28 10.95 66.65
C ASP A 644 -22.04 10.22 67.19
N GLY A 645 -21.66 9.11 66.54
CA GLY A 645 -20.50 8.28 66.86
C GLY A 645 -20.83 7.01 67.62
N PHE A 646 -22.08 6.54 67.58
CA PHE A 646 -22.55 5.32 68.25
C PHE A 646 -23.48 4.50 67.35
N GLU A 647 -23.00 3.36 66.84
CA GLU A 647 -23.79 2.48 65.97
C GLU A 647 -25.19 2.14 66.55
N ASP A 648 -26.22 2.13 65.71
CA ASP A 648 -27.64 1.87 65.94
C ASP A 648 -27.97 0.61 66.76
N VAL A 649 -27.09 -0.39 66.69
CA VAL A 649 -27.17 -1.67 67.41
C VAL A 649 -26.58 -1.61 68.83
N SER A 650 -25.90 -0.52 69.15
CA SER A 650 -25.10 -0.24 70.35
C SER A 650 -25.62 0.99 71.11
N ASP A 651 -26.09 2.02 70.42
CA ASP A 651 -26.71 3.19 71.04
C ASP A 651 -28.06 2.81 71.72
N ASP A 652 -28.27 3.36 72.91
CA ASP A 652 -29.54 3.31 73.63
C ASP A 652 -30.54 4.41 73.14
N CYS A 653 -30.12 5.31 72.23
CA CYS A 653 -30.86 6.48 71.69
C CYS A 653 -30.98 6.69 70.15
N PRO A 654 -30.91 5.70 69.21
CA PRO A 654 -30.29 5.79 67.86
C PRO A 654 -30.80 6.77 66.77
N THR A 655 -31.40 7.91 67.11
CA THR A 655 -31.71 8.98 66.14
C THR A 655 -31.66 10.37 66.83
N VAL A 656 -30.87 10.51 67.91
CA VAL A 656 -30.85 11.70 68.78
C VAL A 656 -29.49 11.95 69.47
N VAL A 657 -28.49 12.46 68.74
CA VAL A 657 -27.17 12.97 69.19
C VAL A 657 -26.98 13.11 70.72
N GLY A 658 -26.27 12.15 71.29
CA GLY A 658 -25.66 12.13 72.62
C GLY A 658 -24.17 12.47 72.60
N ASN A 659 -23.42 11.93 73.57
CA ASN A 659 -21.95 12.01 73.67
C ASN A 659 -21.27 11.09 74.73
N SER A 660 -22.00 10.33 75.57
CA SER A 660 -21.40 9.57 76.68
C SER A 660 -20.94 8.17 76.25
N THR A 661 -19.65 7.91 76.32
CA THR A 661 -18.98 6.74 75.73
C THR A 661 -18.87 5.51 76.61
N LEU A 662 -19.21 5.58 77.91
CA LEU A 662 -19.03 4.44 78.82
C LEU A 662 -20.22 4.23 79.79
N GLY A 663 -20.92 3.11 79.63
CA GLY A 663 -21.84 2.52 80.63
C GLY A 663 -23.33 2.52 80.27
N GLU A 664 -23.81 3.62 79.71
CA GLU A 664 -25.03 3.75 78.90
C GLU A 664 -24.57 4.64 77.72
N GLU A 665 -24.48 4.06 76.52
CA GLU A 665 -23.80 4.63 75.34
C GLU A 665 -24.76 5.49 74.49
N GLY A 666 -24.22 6.37 73.63
CA GLY A 666 -24.96 7.44 72.90
C GLY A 666 -25.87 8.33 73.78
N CYS A 667 -25.58 8.38 75.08
CA CYS A 667 -26.35 9.12 76.07
C CYS A 667 -25.63 10.41 76.51
N GLN A 668 -25.98 11.01 77.67
CA GLN A 668 -25.48 12.34 78.07
C GLN A 668 -24.54 12.33 79.29
N ASP A 669 -23.36 12.95 79.11
CA ASP A 669 -22.33 13.23 80.13
C ASP A 669 -22.54 14.64 80.79
N ASN A 670 -21.95 14.91 81.97
CA ASN A 670 -21.97 16.22 82.66
C ASN A 670 -20.58 16.80 83.00
N ASP A 671 -19.60 15.99 83.44
CA ASP A 671 -18.23 16.45 83.71
C ASP A 671 -17.22 16.12 82.61
N GLY A 672 -17.56 15.24 81.66
CA GLY A 672 -16.96 15.21 80.33
C GLY A 672 -15.77 14.27 80.15
N ASP A 673 -15.59 13.26 81.01
CA ASP A 673 -14.56 12.22 80.86
C ASP A 673 -15.05 10.94 80.17
N GLY A 674 -16.26 10.97 79.60
CA GLY A 674 -16.83 9.90 78.77
C GLY A 674 -17.71 8.92 79.56
N TRP A 675 -17.53 8.81 80.87
CA TRP A 675 -18.41 7.98 81.66
C TRP A 675 -19.81 8.58 81.74
N SER A 676 -20.79 7.82 81.26
CA SER A 676 -22.21 8.12 81.46
C SER A 676 -22.47 8.38 82.94
N ASN A 677 -23.36 9.34 83.23
CA ASN A 677 -23.67 9.83 84.58
C ASN A 677 -24.10 8.76 85.62
N ASN A 678 -24.25 7.50 85.20
CA ASN A 678 -24.71 6.37 85.98
C ASN A 678 -23.61 5.33 86.31
N PHE A 679 -22.42 5.37 85.70
CA PHE A 679 -21.41 4.29 85.78
C PHE A 679 -20.03 4.62 86.34
N ASP A 680 -19.66 5.90 86.46
CA ASP A 680 -18.36 6.36 86.94
C ASP A 680 -18.07 6.03 88.43
N ASP A 681 -16.81 5.71 88.77
CA ASP A 681 -16.24 5.54 90.12
C ASP A 681 -15.78 6.90 90.75
N CYS A 682 -15.53 7.95 89.96
CA CYS A 682 -15.08 9.30 90.33
C CYS A 682 -15.95 10.51 89.86
N PRO A 683 -17.31 10.48 89.82
CA PRO A 683 -18.23 11.39 89.06
C PRO A 683 -18.34 12.88 89.44
N ASN A 684 -17.23 13.50 89.84
CA ASN A 684 -17.02 14.94 90.01
C ASN A 684 -15.53 15.35 89.79
N GLU A 685 -14.60 14.41 89.49
CA GLU A 685 -13.15 14.64 89.37
C GLU A 685 -12.58 13.88 88.16
N PHE A 686 -12.73 14.46 86.96
CA PHE A 686 -12.24 14.00 85.64
C PHE A 686 -11.08 13.00 85.72
N GLY A 687 -11.33 11.76 85.30
CA GLY A 687 -10.34 10.69 85.30
C GLY A 687 -10.67 9.60 84.30
N ASN A 688 -9.64 9.04 83.65
CA ASN A 688 -9.76 8.22 82.46
C ASN A 688 -9.15 6.81 82.60
N SER A 689 -8.56 6.45 83.74
CA SER A 689 -8.02 5.09 83.92
C SER A 689 -9.11 4.03 83.76
N THR A 690 -8.80 2.87 83.16
CA THR A 690 -9.77 1.79 82.90
C THR A 690 -9.25 0.39 83.24
N LEU A 691 -7.93 0.26 83.42
CA LEU A 691 -7.19 -0.98 83.60
C LEU A 691 -6.54 -1.03 85.00
N GLY A 692 -5.68 -2.02 85.25
CA GLY A 692 -5.09 -2.31 86.57
C GLY A 692 -6.07 -2.66 87.71
N GLY A 693 -7.38 -2.45 87.54
CA GLY A 693 -8.42 -2.61 88.55
C GLY A 693 -8.84 -1.32 89.28
N LYS A 694 -8.71 -0.15 88.65
CA LYS A 694 -9.37 1.10 89.06
C LYS A 694 -9.91 1.83 87.83
N ASN A 695 -11.18 2.22 87.84
CA ASN A 695 -11.78 2.97 86.76
C ASN A 695 -11.88 4.47 87.12
N ALA A 696 -11.87 5.30 86.09
CA ALA A 696 -11.99 6.76 86.13
C ALA A 696 -11.09 7.46 87.16
N CYS A 697 -9.85 6.99 87.33
CA CYS A 697 -8.87 7.69 88.16
C CYS A 697 -7.94 8.55 87.26
N PRO A 698 -7.24 9.55 87.83
CA PRO A 698 -6.21 10.28 87.11
C PRO A 698 -5.13 9.35 86.58
N ASP A 699 -4.78 9.61 85.33
CA ASP A 699 -3.95 8.80 84.43
C ASP A 699 -3.26 9.83 83.51
N MET A 700 -1.96 10.05 83.70
CA MET A 700 -1.31 11.31 83.31
C MET A 700 -1.06 11.45 81.80
N ASP A 701 -0.82 10.33 81.14
CA ASP A 701 -0.70 10.17 79.69
C ASP A 701 -1.98 9.52 79.14
N GLY A 702 -2.47 8.44 79.78
CA GLY A 702 -3.86 8.00 79.67
C GLY A 702 -4.09 6.58 79.16
N ASP A 703 -3.12 5.68 79.32
CA ASP A 703 -3.15 4.30 78.78
C ASP A 703 -4.16 3.37 79.47
N GLY A 704 -4.73 3.81 80.59
CA GLY A 704 -5.66 3.06 81.43
C GLY A 704 -5.03 2.54 82.73
N TRP A 705 -3.71 2.60 82.89
CA TRP A 705 -2.90 2.08 83.99
C TRP A 705 -2.36 3.14 84.97
N ALA A 706 -2.99 4.31 85.12
CA ALA A 706 -2.84 5.26 86.25
C ALA A 706 -1.45 5.34 86.95
N ASP A 707 -0.52 6.12 86.38
CA ASP A 707 0.85 6.62 86.72
C ASP A 707 1.84 5.77 87.57
N ALA A 708 1.36 4.85 88.40
CA ALA A 708 2.07 4.27 89.53
C ALA A 708 2.53 2.83 89.30
N ASP A 709 1.99 2.19 88.26
CA ASP A 709 2.22 0.78 87.90
C ASP A 709 2.70 0.60 86.44
N ASP A 710 2.99 1.70 85.73
CA ASP A 710 3.45 1.80 84.33
C ASP A 710 4.99 1.99 84.19
N ALA A 711 5.54 1.73 82.99
CA ALA A 711 6.94 1.83 82.59
C ALA A 711 7.33 3.12 81.83
N PHE A 712 6.48 3.72 80.99
CA PHE A 712 6.79 4.92 80.19
C PHE A 712 5.84 6.09 80.51
N THR A 713 5.82 6.54 81.77
CA THR A 713 4.84 7.47 82.39
C THR A 713 4.70 8.91 81.81
N GLU A 714 5.05 9.16 80.55
CA GLU A 714 4.58 10.30 79.74
C GLU A 714 4.22 9.86 78.28
N ASP A 715 3.94 8.57 78.04
CA ASP A 715 3.54 7.94 76.75
C ASP A 715 2.21 7.17 76.93
N PRO A 716 1.09 7.60 76.32
CA PRO A 716 -0.25 7.05 76.60
C PRO A 716 -0.51 5.61 76.14
N THR A 717 0.52 4.92 75.66
CA THR A 717 0.34 3.74 74.79
C THR A 717 1.41 2.66 74.97
N GLN A 718 2.46 2.94 75.75
CA GLN A 718 3.55 2.00 76.04
C GLN A 718 3.74 1.81 77.54
N TRP A 719 3.41 0.62 78.05
CA TRP A 719 3.51 0.29 79.49
C TRP A 719 4.42 -0.89 79.81
N SER A 720 5.18 -1.37 78.82
CA SER A 720 6.10 -2.51 78.97
C SER A 720 7.26 -2.43 77.97
N ASP A 721 8.43 -2.90 78.41
CA ASP A 721 9.67 -3.07 77.65
C ASP A 721 10.33 -4.36 78.17
N ALA A 722 10.42 -5.38 77.32
CA ALA A 722 10.78 -6.74 77.70
C ALA A 722 12.27 -7.05 77.58
N ASP A 723 13.00 -6.37 76.68
CA ASP A 723 14.40 -6.69 76.37
C ASP A 723 15.40 -5.52 76.53
N GLY A 724 14.92 -4.28 76.53
CA GLY A 724 15.63 -3.10 77.03
C GLY A 724 16.41 -2.28 76.00
N ASP A 725 16.00 -2.26 74.73
CA ASP A 725 16.65 -1.47 73.69
C ASP A 725 16.25 0.02 73.70
N GLY A 726 14.97 0.32 73.94
CA GLY A 726 14.38 1.65 74.02
C GLY A 726 13.01 1.82 73.37
N TYR A 727 12.56 0.84 72.58
CA TYR A 727 11.18 0.75 72.05
C TYR A 727 10.25 0.03 73.06
N GLY A 728 8.94 0.03 72.81
CA GLY A 728 7.94 -0.50 73.76
C GLY A 728 7.18 -1.74 73.25
N ASP A 729 6.96 -2.72 74.14
CA ASP A 729 6.37 -4.04 73.81
C ASP A 729 4.95 -3.99 73.22
N ASN A 730 4.22 -2.89 73.42
CA ASN A 730 2.81 -2.82 73.04
C ASN A 730 2.71 -2.41 71.57
N THR A 731 2.23 -3.33 70.72
CA THR A 731 2.20 -3.16 69.25
C THR A 731 1.41 -1.94 68.77
N GLU A 732 0.45 -1.48 69.57
CA GLU A 732 -0.41 -0.34 69.25
C GLU A 732 0.13 1.02 69.77
N GLY A 733 1.35 1.05 70.32
CA GLY A 733 1.89 2.24 70.99
C GLY A 733 2.87 3.08 70.17
N THR A 734 3.15 4.30 70.62
CA THR A 734 4.07 5.22 69.93
C THR A 734 5.49 4.68 69.95
N THR A 735 6.07 4.53 68.75
CA THR A 735 7.33 3.80 68.52
C THR A 735 7.31 2.41 69.20
N PRO A 736 6.44 1.50 68.72
CA PRO A 736 6.38 0.14 69.24
C PRO A 736 7.64 -0.62 68.81
N ASP A 737 7.99 -1.67 69.55
CA ASP A 737 8.99 -2.62 69.10
C ASP A 737 8.30 -3.64 68.18
N ASP A 738 8.67 -3.67 66.90
CA ASP A 738 8.25 -4.68 65.93
C ASP A 738 9.02 -6.00 66.11
N CYS A 739 10.09 -5.98 66.91
CA CYS A 739 10.89 -7.11 67.33
C CYS A 739 11.00 -7.28 68.88
N PRO A 740 9.90 -7.38 69.70
CA PRO A 740 9.86 -7.36 71.20
C PRO A 740 10.71 -8.34 72.03
N THR A 741 11.63 -9.07 71.40
CA THR A 741 12.58 -10.00 72.04
C THR A 741 13.96 -10.04 71.35
N VAL A 742 14.22 -9.14 70.38
CA VAL A 742 15.41 -9.12 69.51
C VAL A 742 15.95 -7.69 69.27
N ALA A 743 16.17 -6.94 70.35
CA ALA A 743 16.84 -5.63 70.44
C ALA A 743 17.70 -5.22 69.23
N GLY A 744 17.34 -4.11 68.58
CA GLY A 744 17.90 -3.66 67.31
C GLY A 744 18.09 -2.14 67.22
N THR A 745 18.02 -1.60 65.99
CA THR A 745 18.29 -0.19 65.69
C THR A 745 17.56 0.41 64.48
N SER A 746 16.77 -0.36 63.71
CA SER A 746 16.02 0.16 62.57
C SER A 746 15.02 1.27 62.96
N THR A 747 14.71 2.17 62.02
CA THR A 747 13.97 3.42 62.27
C THR A 747 12.98 3.85 61.17
N LEU A 748 12.84 3.09 60.08
CA LEU A 748 12.04 3.49 58.91
C LEU A 748 10.89 2.53 58.57
N ASP A 749 11.14 1.22 58.49
CA ASP A 749 10.14 0.19 58.17
C ASP A 749 9.54 -0.47 59.43
N ARG A 750 10.40 -1.05 60.26
CA ARG A 750 10.09 -1.71 61.53
C ARG A 750 10.95 -1.07 62.60
N LEU A 751 10.36 -0.72 63.73
CA LEU A 751 11.06 -0.05 64.83
C LEU A 751 11.58 -1.09 65.83
N GLY A 752 12.82 -0.92 66.30
CA GLY A 752 13.46 -1.87 67.24
C GLY A 752 14.04 -3.14 66.62
N CYS A 753 13.81 -3.40 65.32
CA CYS A 753 14.37 -4.55 64.63
C CYS A 753 15.86 -4.42 64.26
N LEU A 754 16.49 -5.54 63.92
CA LEU A 754 17.90 -5.60 63.54
C LEU A 754 18.14 -4.84 62.23
N ASP A 755 19.25 -4.11 62.17
CA ASP A 755 19.70 -3.29 61.05
C ASP A 755 21.23 -3.48 60.97
N THR A 756 21.72 -4.07 59.86
CA THR A 756 23.12 -4.52 59.73
C THR A 756 24.07 -3.43 59.23
N ASP A 757 23.65 -2.54 58.32
CA ASP A 757 24.54 -1.54 57.70
C ASP A 757 24.30 -0.08 58.13
N SER A 758 23.19 0.16 58.83
CA SER A 758 22.78 1.43 59.46
C SER A 758 22.29 2.53 58.51
N ASP A 759 21.56 2.15 57.46
CA ASP A 759 20.80 3.09 56.61
C ASP A 759 19.48 3.55 57.26
N GLY A 760 18.78 2.65 57.97
CA GLY A 760 17.55 2.89 58.71
C GLY A 760 16.44 1.84 58.53
N TYR A 761 16.52 0.95 57.52
CA TYR A 761 15.62 -0.19 57.30
C TYR A 761 16.06 -1.42 58.11
N SER A 762 15.23 -2.47 58.15
CA SER A 762 15.49 -3.67 58.95
C SER A 762 15.90 -4.91 58.14
N ASP A 763 16.83 -5.69 58.67
CA ASP A 763 17.26 -6.99 58.13
C ASP A 763 16.03 -7.91 57.89
N PRO A 764 15.89 -8.55 56.71
CA PRO A 764 14.84 -9.51 56.44
C PRO A 764 14.98 -10.78 57.31
N ASP A 765 13.85 -11.24 57.84
CA ASP A 765 13.76 -12.44 58.68
C ASP A 765 12.79 -13.52 58.12
N GLY A 766 12.15 -14.30 58.99
CA GLY A 766 11.20 -15.36 58.60
C GLY A 766 9.73 -14.93 58.57
N MET A 767 9.41 -13.67 58.88
CA MET A 767 8.05 -13.09 58.78
C MET A 767 8.01 -11.66 58.21
N TRP A 768 9.17 -11.09 57.83
CA TRP A 768 9.31 -9.81 57.14
C TRP A 768 10.48 -9.95 56.18
N ASP A 769 10.18 -10.06 54.89
CA ASP A 769 11.13 -10.21 53.78
C ASP A 769 11.18 -8.91 52.94
N ALA A 770 12.03 -8.87 51.90
CA ALA A 770 12.19 -7.66 51.08
C ALA A 770 10.88 -7.25 50.42
N GLU A 771 10.12 -8.24 49.93
CA GLU A 771 8.77 -8.07 49.38
C GLU A 771 7.74 -7.56 50.41
N SER A 772 8.03 -7.67 51.71
CA SER A 772 7.23 -7.08 52.80
C SER A 772 7.67 -5.65 53.18
N GLY A 773 8.79 -5.15 52.65
CA GLY A 773 9.38 -3.86 53.01
C GLY A 773 10.59 -3.94 53.96
N ALA A 774 11.22 -5.11 54.10
CA ALA A 774 12.55 -5.23 54.71
C ALA A 774 13.63 -4.67 53.77
N ASP A 775 14.84 -4.45 54.31
CA ASP A 775 16.00 -4.10 53.50
C ASP A 775 16.38 -5.22 52.51
N ALA A 776 16.23 -4.93 51.21
CA ALA A 776 16.62 -5.84 50.14
C ALA A 776 18.15 -6.04 50.00
N PHE A 777 18.98 -5.11 50.50
CA PHE A 777 20.41 -5.00 50.19
C PHE A 777 21.35 -4.85 51.41
N ILE A 778 21.07 -5.54 52.53
CA ILE A 778 21.79 -5.70 53.85
C ILE A 778 23.32 -5.50 54.02
N ASP A 779 24.09 -5.25 52.97
CA ASP A 779 25.52 -4.94 52.95
C ASP A 779 25.84 -3.60 52.19
N ASP A 780 24.85 -2.86 51.65
CA ASP A 780 25.00 -1.60 50.88
C ASP A 780 24.00 -0.48 51.28
N PRO A 781 24.39 0.48 52.16
CA PRO A 781 23.51 1.53 52.72
C PRO A 781 23.19 2.67 51.73
N THR A 782 23.17 2.36 50.43
CA THR A 782 22.69 3.22 49.35
C THR A 782 21.48 2.63 48.62
N GLN A 783 21.13 1.36 48.89
CA GLN A 783 19.95 0.67 48.38
C GLN A 783 19.24 -0.08 49.51
N TRP A 784 17.92 -0.15 49.46
CA TRP A 784 17.09 -0.89 50.44
C TRP A 784 15.79 -1.43 49.82
N SER A 785 15.50 -1.07 48.57
CA SER A 785 14.26 -1.35 47.84
C SER A 785 14.63 -1.83 46.44
N ASP A 786 13.96 -2.90 46.04
CA ASP A 786 14.13 -3.71 44.82
C ASP A 786 12.68 -3.99 44.36
N PHE A 787 12.04 -2.99 43.74
CA PHE A 787 10.56 -2.93 43.70
C PHE A 787 9.93 -4.01 42.82
N ASP A 788 10.62 -4.45 41.77
CA ASP A 788 10.20 -5.59 40.94
C ASP A 788 10.95 -6.90 41.25
N GLY A 789 12.08 -6.86 41.95
CA GLY A 789 12.75 -8.05 42.50
C GLY A 789 13.85 -8.65 41.62
N ASP A 790 14.38 -7.90 40.65
CA ASP A 790 15.42 -8.38 39.73
C ASP A 790 16.85 -8.41 40.34
N GLY A 791 17.07 -7.69 41.44
CA GLY A 791 18.36 -7.59 42.14
C GLY A 791 19.16 -6.32 41.86
N TYR A 792 18.60 -5.33 41.17
CA TYR A 792 19.07 -3.94 41.12
C TYR A 792 18.19 -3.05 42.01
N GLY A 793 18.75 -1.96 42.54
CA GLY A 793 18.05 -1.15 43.55
C GLY A 793 17.47 0.16 43.00
N ASP A 794 16.29 0.53 43.51
CA ASP A 794 15.49 1.64 42.96
C ASP A 794 16.15 3.03 43.08
N ASN A 795 17.02 3.24 44.09
CA ASN A 795 17.65 4.55 44.29
C ASN A 795 18.61 4.85 43.15
N TYR A 796 18.69 6.12 42.73
CA TYR A 796 19.34 6.47 41.46
C TYR A 796 20.29 7.66 41.57
N ALA A 797 21.40 7.60 40.83
CA ALA A 797 22.46 8.60 40.81
C ALA A 797 22.57 9.36 39.47
N ASN A 798 21.83 8.94 38.44
CA ASN A 798 22.00 9.45 37.08
C ASN A 798 21.51 10.91 36.94
N ASP A 799 22.44 11.86 36.78
CA ASP A 799 22.11 13.28 36.59
C ASP A 799 21.64 13.63 35.17
N THR A 800 21.56 12.64 34.26
CA THR A 800 21.00 12.79 32.91
C THR A 800 19.53 12.43 32.77
N TRP A 801 18.95 11.67 33.71
CA TRP A 801 17.51 11.33 33.74
C TRP A 801 16.67 12.51 34.25
N THR A 802 16.69 13.63 33.52
CA THR A 802 15.97 14.87 33.90
C THR A 802 14.45 14.81 33.66
N ASP A 803 13.99 13.68 33.13
CA ASP A 803 12.66 13.32 32.66
C ASP A 803 12.17 11.99 33.27
N ARG A 804 12.88 11.40 34.25
CA ARG A 804 12.42 10.22 35.03
C ARG A 804 11.02 10.48 35.57
N ASN A 805 10.13 9.49 35.45
CA ASN A 805 8.77 9.58 35.96
C ASN A 805 8.78 9.85 37.48
N PRO A 806 8.15 10.93 37.99
CA PRO A 806 8.09 11.22 39.42
C PRO A 806 7.36 10.19 40.29
N SER A 807 6.64 9.23 39.69
CA SER A 807 5.98 8.13 40.42
C SER A 807 6.78 6.84 40.51
N TRP A 808 7.95 6.74 39.84
CA TRP A 808 8.83 5.57 39.98
C TRP A 808 9.51 5.53 41.36
N PRO A 809 9.67 4.35 41.97
CA PRO A 809 10.23 4.20 43.32
C PRO A 809 11.71 4.60 43.40
N GLY A 810 12.26 4.60 44.62
CA GLY A 810 13.63 5.02 44.92
C GLY A 810 13.87 6.53 44.92
N GLU A 811 14.83 6.98 45.72
CA GLU A 811 15.24 8.39 45.82
C GLU A 811 16.55 8.70 45.07
N TYR A 812 16.73 9.99 44.72
CA TYR A 812 17.96 10.45 44.08
C TYR A 812 19.12 10.54 45.09
N ARG A 813 20.09 9.62 44.98
CA ARG A 813 21.29 9.53 45.82
C ARG A 813 22.56 9.60 45.00
N THR A 814 23.49 10.46 45.40
CA THR A 814 24.68 10.80 44.59
C THR A 814 25.85 9.81 44.67
N ASP A 815 25.66 8.72 45.39
CA ASP A 815 26.66 7.71 45.75
C ASP A 815 26.29 6.28 45.35
N VAL A 816 25.08 6.04 44.81
CA VAL A 816 24.66 4.75 44.24
C VAL A 816 25.51 4.38 43.02
N VAL A 817 25.78 3.07 42.84
CA VAL A 817 26.55 2.52 41.71
C VAL A 817 25.89 1.31 41.02
N LEU A 818 24.78 0.80 41.55
CA LEU A 818 23.91 -0.23 40.96
C LEU A 818 22.47 0.25 41.11
N GLN A 819 22.17 1.35 40.42
CA GLN A 819 20.82 1.86 40.25
C GLN A 819 20.10 1.02 39.19
N ASP A 820 18.80 0.85 39.34
CA ASP A 820 17.93 0.42 38.25
C ASP A 820 17.49 1.62 37.37
N ALA A 821 17.28 1.36 36.09
CA ALA A 821 16.71 2.24 35.09
C ALA A 821 15.23 1.95 34.76
N CYS A 822 14.69 0.78 35.11
CA CYS A 822 13.30 0.38 34.88
C CYS A 822 12.57 -0.20 36.14
N PRO A 823 12.60 0.48 37.32
CA PRO A 823 12.23 -0.06 38.65
C PRO A 823 10.72 -0.22 38.90
N THR A 824 10.04 -0.83 37.93
CA THR A 824 8.66 -1.31 37.97
C THR A 824 8.46 -2.52 37.05
N GLN A 825 9.54 -3.15 36.55
CA GLN A 825 9.47 -4.22 35.55
C GLN A 825 10.76 -5.07 35.49
N GLU A 826 10.75 -6.25 36.17
CA GLU A 826 11.86 -7.22 36.25
C GLU A 826 12.74 -7.27 34.99
N GLY A 827 14.01 -6.89 35.14
CA GLY A 827 14.98 -6.84 34.05
C GLY A 827 16.12 -7.86 34.16
N THR A 828 16.91 -7.95 33.09
CA THR A 828 18.30 -8.45 33.18
C THR A 828 19.30 -7.65 32.35
N SER A 829 18.87 -6.55 31.71
CA SER A 829 19.77 -5.72 30.92
C SER A 829 20.88 -5.11 31.79
N TRP A 830 22.05 -4.88 31.19
CA TRP A 830 23.22 -4.29 31.86
C TRP A 830 24.09 -3.43 30.93
N GLN A 831 23.73 -3.31 29.66
CA GLN A 831 24.41 -2.49 28.66
C GLN A 831 23.96 -1.02 28.70
N ASN A 832 24.77 -0.14 28.10
CA ASN A 832 24.51 1.29 27.87
C ASN A 832 24.17 2.17 29.10
N GLY A 833 24.10 1.60 30.32
CA GLY A 833 23.60 2.29 31.51
C GLY A 833 22.09 2.18 31.71
N LEU A 834 21.40 1.36 30.90
CA LEU A 834 20.09 0.79 31.24
C LEU A 834 20.34 -0.56 31.89
N ILE A 835 20.50 -0.53 33.21
CA ILE A 835 20.65 -1.71 34.06
C ILE A 835 19.26 -1.97 34.65
N GLY A 836 18.83 -3.23 34.72
CA GLY A 836 17.53 -3.64 35.28
C GLY A 836 16.31 -3.43 34.39
N CYS A 837 16.51 -3.30 33.07
CA CYS A 837 15.41 -3.28 32.11
C CYS A 837 15.19 -4.64 31.43
N PRO A 838 13.98 -4.88 30.86
CA PRO A 838 13.64 -6.10 30.13
C PRO A 838 14.62 -6.46 28.99
N ASP A 839 15.17 -7.66 29.08
CA ASP A 839 16.13 -8.27 28.15
C ASP A 839 15.56 -9.64 27.76
N GLN A 840 14.89 -9.71 26.60
CA GLN A 840 14.00 -10.82 26.26
C GLN A 840 14.73 -12.13 25.93
N ASP A 841 15.98 -12.07 25.47
CA ASP A 841 16.76 -13.25 25.10
C ASP A 841 18.08 -13.44 25.90
N GLY A 842 18.48 -12.44 26.69
CA GLY A 842 19.51 -12.54 27.73
C GLY A 842 20.91 -12.13 27.28
N ASP A 843 21.03 -11.23 26.31
CA ASP A 843 22.29 -10.75 25.75
C ASP A 843 22.90 -9.59 26.59
N GLY A 844 22.05 -8.78 27.23
CA GLY A 844 22.39 -7.61 28.04
C GLY A 844 21.83 -6.26 27.60
N TRP A 845 21.20 -6.13 26.43
CA TRP A 845 20.53 -4.90 25.98
C TRP A 845 19.07 -4.84 26.46
N TYR A 846 18.46 -3.65 26.32
CA TYR A 846 17.05 -3.43 26.64
C TYR A 846 16.21 -3.54 25.36
N ASN A 847 15.08 -4.24 25.41
CA ASN A 847 14.19 -4.52 24.27
C ASN A 847 13.79 -3.32 23.38
N LEU A 848 13.87 -2.06 23.85
CA LEU A 848 13.60 -0.86 23.03
C LEU A 848 14.87 -0.13 22.52
N GLN A 849 16.06 -0.60 22.90
CA GLN A 849 17.35 -0.19 22.31
C GLN A 849 18.02 -1.30 21.49
N ASP A 850 17.49 -2.52 21.60
CA ASP A 850 17.90 -3.70 20.85
C ASP A 850 17.14 -3.76 19.51
N ALA A 851 17.87 -3.93 18.41
CA ALA A 851 17.31 -4.06 17.06
C ALA A 851 16.71 -5.45 16.77
N PHE A 852 17.10 -6.49 17.52
CA PHE A 852 16.69 -7.88 17.35
C PHE A 852 16.33 -8.56 18.70
N PRO A 853 15.27 -8.14 19.45
CA PRO A 853 14.96 -8.63 20.81
C PRO A 853 14.46 -10.10 20.93
N ASN A 854 14.88 -10.96 20.00
CA ASN A 854 14.59 -12.39 19.92
C ASN A 854 15.81 -13.22 19.45
N ASP A 855 16.96 -12.61 19.16
CA ASP A 855 18.21 -13.30 18.84
C ASP A 855 19.35 -12.80 19.77
N PRO A 856 19.76 -13.58 20.80
CA PRO A 856 20.78 -13.21 21.79
C PRO A 856 22.22 -13.24 21.23
N THR A 857 22.35 -12.97 19.95
CA THR A 857 23.60 -12.83 19.20
C THR A 857 23.60 -11.61 18.28
N GLN A 858 22.49 -10.87 18.20
CA GLN A 858 22.29 -9.64 17.44
C GLN A 858 21.56 -8.61 18.30
N TRP A 859 21.98 -7.35 18.23
CA TRP A 859 21.41 -6.28 19.08
C TRP A 859 21.55 -4.88 18.46
N SER A 860 22.00 -4.80 17.22
CA SER A 860 22.39 -3.56 16.54
C SER A 860 22.20 -3.75 15.03
N ASP A 861 21.50 -2.79 14.43
CA ASP A 861 21.27 -2.63 13.00
C ASP A 861 21.64 -1.16 12.71
N THR A 862 22.78 -0.95 12.05
CA THR A 862 23.36 0.40 11.89
C THR A 862 22.74 1.21 10.75
N ASP A 863 22.13 0.55 9.76
CA ASP A 863 21.59 1.21 8.55
C ASP A 863 20.10 0.93 8.27
N GLY A 864 19.49 -0.05 8.95
CA GLY A 864 18.04 -0.28 9.05
C GLY A 864 17.49 -1.32 8.08
N ASP A 865 18.30 -2.30 7.66
CA ASP A 865 17.92 -3.28 6.63
C ASP A 865 17.33 -4.60 7.16
N GLY A 866 17.45 -4.86 8.48
CA GLY A 866 16.95 -6.07 9.12
C GLY A 866 17.95 -7.22 9.22
N TYR A 867 19.24 -7.01 8.94
CA TYR A 867 20.34 -7.91 9.28
C TYR A 867 21.23 -7.31 10.38
N GLY A 868 21.75 -8.14 11.28
CA GLY A 868 22.42 -7.64 12.49
C GLY A 868 23.93 -7.46 12.36
N ASP A 869 24.43 -6.29 12.79
CA ASP A 869 25.83 -5.82 12.72
C ASP A 869 26.86 -6.82 13.31
N ASN A 870 26.45 -7.69 14.23
CA ASN A 870 27.38 -8.53 14.97
C ASN A 870 27.80 -9.72 14.12
N ALA A 871 28.94 -9.57 13.42
CA ALA A 871 29.59 -10.57 12.55
C ALA A 871 29.98 -11.95 13.17
N SER A 872 29.36 -12.33 14.29
CA SER A 872 29.38 -13.69 14.86
C SER A 872 28.00 -14.21 15.30
N GLY A 873 26.92 -13.45 15.10
CA GLY A 873 25.55 -13.86 15.37
C GLY A 873 24.89 -14.66 14.26
N THR A 874 23.59 -14.95 14.41
CA THR A 874 22.79 -15.54 13.34
C THR A 874 22.65 -14.54 12.20
N ASP A 875 22.72 -15.07 10.97
CA ASP A 875 22.44 -14.36 9.72
C ASP A 875 23.01 -12.93 9.67
N ALA A 876 24.23 -12.80 10.21
CA ALA A 876 24.86 -11.51 10.49
C ALA A 876 25.21 -10.75 9.21
N ASP A 877 24.99 -9.45 9.26
CA ASP A 877 25.26 -8.57 8.14
C ASP A 877 26.75 -8.56 7.75
N GLN A 878 26.97 -8.49 6.45
CA GLN A 878 28.26 -8.44 5.80
C GLN A 878 28.56 -7.06 5.18
N CYS A 879 27.67 -6.07 5.36
CA CYS A 879 27.81 -4.68 4.91
C CYS A 879 27.42 -3.57 5.95
N PRO A 880 27.82 -3.55 7.25
CA PRO A 880 27.12 -2.81 8.34
C PRO A 880 27.27 -1.27 8.40
N ASP A 881 27.31 -0.62 7.24
CA ASP A 881 27.28 0.82 7.00
C ASP A 881 26.45 1.13 5.70
N VAL A 882 25.82 0.13 5.06
CA VAL A 882 25.22 0.14 3.70
C VAL A 882 24.07 -0.88 3.56
N ALA A 883 22.86 -0.47 3.95
CA ALA A 883 21.63 -1.26 3.89
C ALA A 883 21.41 -2.02 2.57
N GLY A 884 21.04 -3.29 2.68
CA GLY A 884 20.92 -4.22 1.57
C GLY A 884 19.63 -5.06 1.55
N THR A 885 19.57 -6.00 0.60
CA THR A 885 18.51 -7.03 0.56
C THR A 885 19.01 -8.41 0.13
N SER A 886 20.29 -8.57 -0.18
CA SER A 886 20.88 -9.85 -0.63
C SER A 886 20.72 -10.98 0.40
N THR A 887 20.51 -12.19 -0.10
CA THR A 887 20.15 -13.40 0.68
C THR A 887 21.00 -14.63 0.36
N ALA A 888 21.85 -14.60 -0.67
CA ALA A 888 22.44 -15.79 -1.27
C ALA A 888 23.96 -15.96 -1.06
N ASP A 889 24.74 -14.87 -1.04
CA ASP A 889 26.22 -14.90 -1.00
C ASP A 889 26.84 -14.05 0.12
N ARG A 890 26.35 -12.82 0.25
CA ARG A 890 26.46 -11.95 1.42
C ARG A 890 25.04 -11.66 1.90
N LEU A 891 24.85 -11.58 3.21
CA LEU A 891 23.62 -11.08 3.82
C LEU A 891 23.77 -9.58 4.07
N GLY A 892 22.65 -8.85 4.02
CA GLY A 892 22.54 -7.40 4.28
C GLY A 892 23.34 -6.46 3.36
N CYS A 893 23.75 -6.94 2.19
CA CYS A 893 24.45 -6.12 1.21
C CYS A 893 23.54 -5.63 0.07
N GLU A 894 23.90 -4.50 -0.52
CA GLU A 894 23.31 -3.94 -1.76
C GLU A 894 23.12 -5.04 -2.83
N ASP A 895 21.90 -5.12 -3.38
CA ASP A 895 21.41 -6.08 -4.37
C ASP A 895 20.50 -5.27 -5.31
N SER A 896 21.02 -4.93 -6.48
CA SER A 896 20.43 -3.93 -7.38
C SER A 896 19.21 -4.41 -8.17
N ASP A 897 18.96 -5.72 -8.25
CA ASP A 897 17.85 -6.28 -9.04
C ASP A 897 16.97 -7.33 -8.32
N GLY A 898 17.37 -7.80 -7.13
CA GLY A 898 16.56 -8.59 -6.22
C GLY A 898 16.59 -10.10 -6.49
N ASP A 899 17.61 -10.62 -7.17
CA ASP A 899 17.77 -12.08 -7.35
C ASP A 899 18.37 -12.80 -6.13
N GLY A 900 18.92 -12.03 -5.19
CA GLY A 900 19.46 -12.46 -3.91
C GLY A 900 20.99 -12.42 -3.83
N TYR A 901 21.71 -12.19 -4.93
CA TYR A 901 23.17 -12.07 -4.95
C TYR A 901 23.63 -10.61 -4.87
N SER A 902 24.60 -10.35 -4.00
CA SER A 902 25.05 -8.99 -3.69
C SER A 902 25.95 -8.36 -4.76
N ASP A 903 25.78 -7.05 -4.95
CA ASP A 903 26.52 -6.22 -5.91
C ASP A 903 28.06 -6.29 -5.69
N PRO A 904 28.87 -6.18 -6.77
CA PRO A 904 30.33 -6.09 -6.69
C PRO A 904 30.89 -4.87 -5.95
N ASP A 905 31.11 -4.97 -4.64
CA ASP A 905 31.85 -3.94 -3.87
C ASP A 905 33.39 -3.95 -4.13
N PRO A 906 33.95 -2.91 -4.79
CA PRO A 906 35.39 -2.82 -5.03
C PRO A 906 36.21 -2.48 -3.77
N ASN A 907 35.57 -2.06 -2.67
CA ASN A 907 36.24 -1.61 -1.45
C ASN A 907 36.66 -2.79 -0.56
N THR A 908 35.78 -3.77 -0.35
CA THR A 908 36.08 -5.08 0.27
C THR A 908 36.79 -6.05 -0.69
N ASN A 909 36.80 -5.75 -1.99
CA ASN A 909 37.20 -6.68 -3.07
C ASN A 909 36.21 -7.86 -3.17
N TRP A 910 34.91 -7.59 -3.00
CA TRP A 910 33.85 -8.49 -3.44
C TRP A 910 33.56 -8.20 -4.91
N LEU A 911 33.89 -9.16 -5.77
CA LEU A 911 33.85 -9.03 -7.24
C LEU A 911 33.27 -10.33 -7.81
N PRO A 912 32.83 -10.38 -9.08
CA PRO A 912 32.25 -11.59 -9.66
C PRO A 912 33.18 -12.82 -9.55
N ALA A 913 34.48 -12.60 -9.75
CA ALA A 913 35.53 -13.61 -9.58
C ALA A 913 35.74 -14.11 -8.12
N ASN A 914 34.99 -13.56 -7.16
CA ASN A 914 35.02 -13.86 -5.74
C ASN A 914 33.70 -14.43 -5.19
N GLY A 915 32.57 -14.22 -5.87
CA GLY A 915 31.24 -14.69 -5.46
C GLY A 915 30.12 -13.64 -5.55
N ALA A 916 30.46 -12.37 -5.79
CA ALA A 916 29.49 -11.31 -6.06
C ALA A 916 28.72 -11.58 -7.34
N ASP A 917 27.58 -10.91 -7.51
CA ASP A 917 26.83 -10.92 -8.76
C ASP A 917 27.69 -10.41 -9.94
N ALA A 918 27.54 -11.05 -11.09
CA ALA A 918 28.16 -10.67 -12.36
C ALA A 918 27.36 -9.66 -13.19
N PHE A 919 26.05 -9.50 -12.97
CA PHE A 919 25.16 -8.67 -13.80
C PHE A 919 24.11 -7.86 -12.99
N PRO A 920 24.49 -6.80 -12.21
CA PRO A 920 23.61 -6.15 -11.20
C PRO A 920 22.50 -5.24 -11.77
N SER A 921 21.67 -5.81 -12.63
CA SER A 921 20.58 -5.20 -13.40
C SER A 921 19.83 -6.23 -14.28
N GLU A 922 20.07 -7.53 -14.11
CA GLU A 922 19.45 -8.64 -14.84
C GLU A 922 19.20 -9.80 -13.85
N PRO A 923 18.04 -9.81 -13.15
CA PRO A 923 17.74 -10.67 -12.00
C PRO A 923 17.48 -12.14 -12.35
N THR A 924 18.11 -12.59 -13.43
CA THR A 924 18.12 -13.96 -13.90
C THR A 924 19.54 -14.49 -14.13
N GLN A 925 20.59 -13.68 -13.91
CA GLN A 925 21.99 -14.02 -14.22
C GLN A 925 22.99 -13.54 -13.16
N TRP A 926 23.16 -14.30 -12.07
CA TRP A 926 24.08 -13.92 -10.99
C TRP A 926 25.58 -14.27 -11.20
N ALA A 927 25.98 -14.86 -12.33
CA ALA A 927 27.33 -15.45 -12.47
C ALA A 927 27.88 -15.46 -13.92
N ASP A 928 29.19 -15.18 -14.06
CA ASP A 928 29.99 -15.30 -15.28
C ASP A 928 31.35 -15.96 -14.93
N GLN A 929 31.51 -17.24 -15.26
CA GLN A 929 32.64 -18.05 -14.77
C GLN A 929 33.96 -17.84 -15.53
N ASP A 930 33.93 -17.34 -16.76
CA ASP A 930 35.12 -17.16 -17.61
C ASP A 930 35.34 -15.72 -18.11
N SER A 931 34.45 -14.82 -17.66
CA SER A 931 34.48 -13.37 -17.80
C SER A 931 34.24 -12.87 -19.22
N ASP A 932 33.22 -13.39 -19.91
CA ASP A 932 32.89 -13.04 -21.30
C ASP A 932 31.65 -12.14 -21.50
N PHE A 933 30.92 -11.85 -20.41
CA PHE A 933 29.69 -11.07 -20.36
C PHE A 933 28.42 -11.78 -20.89
N TYR A 934 28.38 -13.11 -20.85
CA TYR A 934 27.16 -13.92 -20.87
C TYR A 934 27.03 -14.74 -19.58
N GLY A 935 25.79 -14.94 -19.10
CA GLY A 935 25.55 -15.49 -17.78
C GLY A 935 25.45 -17.02 -17.71
N ASP A 936 26.04 -17.62 -16.66
CA ASP A 936 26.11 -19.06 -16.40
C ASP A 936 24.72 -19.72 -16.21
N ASN A 937 23.65 -18.98 -15.86
CA ASN A 937 22.34 -19.57 -15.56
C ASN A 937 21.58 -19.93 -16.85
N PRO A 938 21.35 -21.23 -17.15
CA PRO A 938 20.73 -21.68 -18.40
C PRO A 938 19.23 -21.38 -18.51
N ALA A 939 18.65 -20.66 -17.55
CA ALA A 939 17.26 -20.23 -17.54
C ALA A 939 17.07 -18.70 -17.61
N GLY A 940 18.14 -17.90 -17.47
CA GLY A 940 18.09 -16.44 -17.52
C GLY A 940 18.21 -15.85 -18.93
N ASP A 941 18.12 -14.53 -19.06
CA ASP A 941 18.31 -13.87 -20.35
C ASP A 941 19.72 -14.07 -20.87
N ARG A 942 19.84 -14.18 -22.19
CA ARG A 942 21.10 -14.31 -22.95
C ARG A 942 22.09 -15.34 -22.37
N ALA A 943 21.60 -16.39 -21.72
CA ALA A 943 22.39 -17.42 -21.07
C ALA A 943 23.50 -18.01 -21.96
N ASP A 944 24.69 -18.21 -21.38
CA ASP A 944 25.84 -18.75 -22.09
C ASP A 944 25.63 -20.22 -22.50
N ALA A 945 25.95 -20.53 -23.75
CA ALA A 945 25.98 -21.88 -24.30
C ALA A 945 27.35 -22.58 -24.15
N CYS A 946 28.31 -21.94 -23.48
CA CYS A 946 29.69 -22.36 -23.22
C CYS A 946 30.28 -22.24 -21.77
N PRO A 947 29.56 -22.20 -20.60
CA PRO A 947 29.94 -21.57 -19.29
C PRO A 947 31.31 -21.84 -18.60
N THR A 948 32.39 -21.88 -19.36
CA THR A 948 33.77 -22.28 -19.01
C THR A 948 34.78 -22.00 -20.15
N VAL A 949 34.34 -21.51 -21.32
CA VAL A 949 35.11 -21.32 -22.57
C VAL A 949 34.80 -19.97 -23.25
N ARG A 950 35.08 -18.89 -22.52
CA ARG A 950 35.11 -17.47 -22.91
C ARG A 950 35.01 -17.17 -24.40
N GLY A 951 33.85 -16.70 -24.83
CA GLY A 951 33.51 -16.43 -26.22
C GLY A 951 33.35 -14.97 -26.60
N THR A 952 32.77 -14.80 -27.79
CA THR A 952 32.21 -13.53 -28.31
C THR A 952 31.02 -13.74 -29.25
N SER A 953 30.62 -14.99 -29.51
CA SER A 953 29.48 -15.34 -30.37
C SER A 953 28.18 -14.67 -29.89
N THR A 954 27.34 -14.26 -30.85
CA THR A 954 26.13 -13.44 -30.65
C THR A 954 24.89 -13.96 -31.40
N VAL A 955 25.04 -14.95 -32.28
CA VAL A 955 24.00 -15.35 -33.26
C VAL A 955 23.47 -16.77 -33.08
N ASP A 956 24.33 -17.78 -32.89
CA ASP A 956 23.92 -19.19 -32.82
C ASP A 956 23.98 -19.78 -31.39
N ARG A 957 25.10 -19.53 -30.70
CA ARG A 957 25.40 -19.99 -29.35
C ARG A 957 26.12 -18.84 -28.64
N LEU A 958 25.36 -18.10 -27.82
CA LEU A 958 25.89 -17.01 -27.00
C LEU A 958 27.04 -17.52 -26.12
N GLY A 959 28.00 -16.64 -25.84
CA GLY A 959 29.20 -16.87 -25.02
C GLY A 959 30.20 -17.93 -25.50
N CYS A 960 30.05 -18.42 -26.73
CA CYS A 960 31.00 -19.38 -27.31
C CYS A 960 32.15 -18.75 -28.11
N GLU A 961 33.29 -19.47 -28.16
CA GLU A 961 34.47 -19.13 -28.96
C GLU A 961 34.07 -18.87 -30.43
N ASP A 962 34.39 -17.67 -30.89
CA ASP A 962 34.21 -17.14 -32.24
C ASP A 962 35.57 -16.57 -32.64
N SER A 963 36.25 -17.23 -33.59
CA SER A 963 37.65 -16.97 -33.90
C SER A 963 37.91 -15.71 -34.74
N ASP A 964 36.88 -15.05 -35.29
CA ASP A 964 37.08 -13.87 -36.16
C ASP A 964 36.09 -12.69 -35.98
N GLY A 965 35.04 -12.87 -35.18
CA GLY A 965 34.17 -11.82 -34.67
C GLY A 965 32.88 -11.60 -35.46
N ASP A 966 32.42 -12.59 -36.22
CA ASP A 966 31.18 -12.48 -37.02
C ASP A 966 29.90 -12.80 -36.23
N GLY A 967 30.05 -13.38 -35.04
CA GLY A 967 28.97 -13.70 -34.13
C GLY A 967 28.50 -15.15 -34.17
N ILE A 968 29.10 -16.02 -34.99
CA ILE A 968 28.79 -17.46 -35.06
C ILE A 968 29.93 -18.28 -34.43
N SER A 969 29.58 -19.30 -33.64
CA SER A 969 30.56 -20.09 -32.87
C SER A 969 31.33 -21.16 -33.67
N ASP A 970 32.61 -21.34 -33.31
CA ASP A 970 33.56 -22.30 -33.90
C ASP A 970 33.11 -23.79 -33.79
N GLU A 971 33.58 -24.65 -34.71
CA GLU A 971 33.32 -26.11 -34.66
C GLU A 971 34.02 -26.80 -33.46
N THR A 972 33.22 -27.51 -32.65
CA THR A 972 33.69 -28.35 -31.54
C THR A 972 33.28 -29.82 -31.72
N ASP A 973 33.85 -30.74 -30.92
CA ASP A 973 33.48 -32.17 -30.89
C ASP A 973 31.97 -32.41 -30.62
N THR A 974 31.23 -31.40 -30.13
CA THR A 974 29.79 -31.43 -29.83
C THR A 974 28.94 -30.47 -30.67
N TRP A 975 29.55 -29.48 -31.32
CA TRP A 975 28.90 -28.47 -32.17
C TRP A 975 29.57 -28.48 -33.55
N THR A 976 29.03 -29.27 -34.48
CA THR A 976 29.64 -29.47 -35.80
C THR A 976 29.06 -28.54 -36.87
N LEU A 977 29.74 -28.42 -38.01
CA LEU A 977 29.26 -27.69 -39.21
C LEU A 977 27.86 -28.16 -39.70
N ALA A 978 27.43 -29.36 -39.30
CA ALA A 978 26.11 -29.91 -39.64
C ALA A 978 25.01 -29.53 -38.64
N GLN A 979 25.34 -28.79 -37.58
CA GLN A 979 24.43 -28.32 -36.52
C GLN A 979 24.25 -26.80 -36.52
N GLY A 980 25.27 -26.05 -36.94
CA GLY A 980 25.23 -24.58 -37.04
C GLY A 980 26.59 -23.89 -36.99
N ALA A 981 27.64 -24.58 -36.51
CA ALA A 981 28.98 -24.03 -36.34
C ALA A 981 29.59 -23.43 -37.61
N ASP A 982 30.41 -22.40 -37.44
CA ASP A 982 31.02 -21.67 -38.56
C ASP A 982 31.95 -22.55 -39.42
N ALA A 983 31.74 -22.45 -40.73
CA ALA A 983 32.52 -23.11 -41.78
C ALA A 983 33.76 -22.31 -42.24
N CYS A 984 33.98 -21.10 -41.71
CA CYS A 984 35.01 -20.14 -42.10
C CYS A 984 35.88 -19.51 -40.96
N PRO A 985 36.20 -20.16 -39.81
CA PRO A 985 36.50 -19.50 -38.50
C PRO A 985 37.88 -18.81 -38.38
N LEU A 986 38.19 -17.97 -39.35
CA LEU A 986 39.38 -17.13 -39.56
C LEU A 986 39.11 -16.03 -40.63
N ALA A 987 37.85 -15.83 -41.06
CA ALA A 987 37.47 -15.14 -42.30
C ALA A 987 36.05 -14.52 -42.36
N TYR A 988 35.49 -14.01 -41.24
CA TYR A 988 34.32 -13.12 -41.07
C TYR A 988 33.25 -13.15 -42.17
N GLY A 989 32.06 -13.63 -41.82
CA GLY A 989 30.94 -13.74 -42.74
C GLY A 989 29.59 -13.28 -42.22
N THR A 990 28.60 -13.50 -43.08
CA THR A 990 27.18 -13.26 -42.80
C THR A 990 26.27 -14.24 -43.56
N SER A 991 26.83 -15.22 -44.27
CA SER A 991 26.01 -16.24 -44.94
C SER A 991 25.38 -17.18 -43.91
N THR A 992 24.13 -17.57 -44.17
CA THR A 992 23.33 -18.45 -43.28
C THR A 992 22.66 -19.60 -44.04
N ALA A 993 22.68 -19.57 -45.38
CA ALA A 993 21.94 -20.52 -46.22
C ALA A 993 22.77 -21.74 -46.69
N ASP A 994 24.12 -21.68 -46.67
CA ASP A 994 24.95 -22.80 -47.11
C ASP A 994 26.23 -23.06 -46.26
N ARG A 995 27.28 -22.24 -46.34
CA ARG A 995 28.44 -22.31 -45.44
C ARG A 995 28.34 -21.21 -44.39
N ILE A 996 27.51 -21.49 -43.38
CA ILE A 996 27.24 -20.59 -42.25
C ILE A 996 28.55 -19.97 -41.73
N GLY A 997 28.56 -18.64 -41.54
CA GLY A 997 29.71 -17.82 -41.10
C GLY A 997 30.78 -17.53 -42.17
N CYS A 998 30.60 -17.99 -43.41
CA CYS A 998 31.43 -17.52 -44.52
C CYS A 998 30.97 -16.16 -45.09
N ALA A 999 31.93 -15.41 -45.63
CA ALA A 999 31.69 -14.15 -46.34
C ALA A 999 30.54 -14.25 -47.38
N ASP A 1000 29.64 -13.29 -47.32
CA ASP A 1000 28.57 -13.02 -48.29
C ASP A 1000 28.69 -11.52 -48.62
N THR A 1001 29.06 -11.20 -49.87
CA THR A 1001 29.40 -9.82 -50.24
C THR A 1001 28.17 -8.95 -50.56
N ASP A 1002 26.98 -9.51 -50.72
CA ASP A 1002 25.78 -8.74 -51.09
C ASP A 1002 24.53 -8.92 -50.22
N GLY A 1003 24.49 -9.94 -49.36
CA GLY A 1003 23.48 -10.15 -48.32
C GLY A 1003 22.33 -11.07 -48.72
N ASP A 1004 22.50 -11.92 -49.74
CA ASP A 1004 21.48 -12.89 -50.18
C ASP A 1004 21.46 -14.20 -49.35
N ASN A 1005 22.38 -14.32 -48.38
CA ASN A 1005 22.61 -15.39 -47.40
C ASN A 1005 23.47 -16.57 -47.90
N TYR A 1006 23.93 -16.59 -49.15
CA TYR A 1006 24.82 -17.63 -49.68
C TYR A 1006 26.28 -17.19 -49.72
N SER A 1007 27.19 -18.13 -49.46
CA SER A 1007 28.62 -17.81 -49.33
C SER A 1007 29.33 -17.56 -50.67
N ASP A 1008 30.25 -16.58 -50.66
CA ASP A 1008 31.15 -16.23 -51.75
C ASP A 1008 31.99 -17.46 -52.22
N PRO A 1009 32.13 -17.69 -53.54
CA PRO A 1009 32.78 -18.90 -54.06
C PRO A 1009 34.31 -18.91 -53.86
N THR A 1010 34.78 -19.76 -52.95
CA THR A 1010 36.20 -19.95 -52.61
C THR A 1010 36.91 -21.01 -53.48
N PRO A 1011 38.25 -21.13 -53.43
CA PRO A 1011 38.99 -22.16 -54.18
C PRO A 1011 38.70 -23.62 -53.74
N ASP A 1012 38.15 -23.79 -52.54
CA ASP A 1012 37.75 -25.03 -51.88
C ASP A 1012 36.25 -25.33 -52.00
N TYR A 1013 35.42 -24.30 -52.16
CA TYR A 1013 33.98 -24.39 -52.25
C TYR A 1013 33.43 -23.43 -53.32
N GLY A 1014 33.25 -23.95 -54.54
CA GLY A 1014 32.77 -23.18 -55.68
C GLY A 1014 31.31 -23.45 -56.07
N ILE A 1015 30.84 -22.75 -57.09
CA ILE A 1015 29.45 -22.75 -57.59
C ILE A 1015 28.86 -24.15 -57.88
N GLU A 1016 29.69 -25.13 -58.28
CA GLU A 1016 29.23 -26.52 -58.49
C GLU A 1016 28.97 -27.31 -57.18
N GLN A 1017 29.30 -26.73 -56.02
CA GLN A 1017 29.15 -27.33 -54.68
C GLN A 1017 28.02 -26.70 -53.86
N GLY A 1018 27.68 -25.43 -54.11
CA GLY A 1018 26.56 -24.72 -53.46
C GLY A 1018 26.74 -23.20 -53.37
N ALA A 1019 28.00 -22.73 -53.39
CA ALA A 1019 28.37 -21.33 -53.30
C ALA A 1019 27.67 -20.43 -54.34
N ASP A 1020 27.53 -19.15 -53.99
CA ASP A 1020 26.89 -18.17 -54.85
C ASP A 1020 27.58 -18.03 -56.23
N ALA A 1021 26.74 -17.88 -57.26
CA ALA A 1021 27.11 -17.68 -58.64
C ALA A 1021 27.24 -16.22 -59.09
N TYR A 1022 26.80 -15.25 -58.29
CA TYR A 1022 26.73 -13.82 -58.65
C TYR A 1022 27.02 -12.85 -57.47
N PRO A 1023 28.25 -12.81 -56.86
CA PRO A 1023 28.46 -12.24 -55.50
C PRO A 1023 28.46 -10.70 -55.38
N GLN A 1024 27.62 -10.04 -56.17
CA GLN A 1024 27.43 -8.59 -56.32
C GLN A 1024 25.97 -8.27 -56.81
N ASP A 1025 25.02 -9.20 -56.71
CA ASP A 1025 23.62 -9.14 -57.17
C ASP A 1025 22.72 -9.92 -56.19
N PRO A 1026 22.25 -9.28 -55.09
CA PRO A 1026 21.55 -9.92 -53.97
C PRO A 1026 20.10 -10.32 -54.28
N THR A 1027 19.84 -10.66 -55.54
CA THR A 1027 18.58 -11.17 -56.03
C THR A 1027 18.73 -12.54 -56.70
N ARG A 1028 19.96 -13.10 -56.78
CA ARG A 1028 20.28 -14.24 -57.66
C ARG A 1028 21.47 -15.11 -57.20
N TRP A 1029 21.26 -16.12 -56.35
CA TRP A 1029 22.30 -17.08 -56.00
C TRP A 1029 22.55 -18.23 -57.01
N ILE A 1030 21.52 -18.65 -57.76
CA ILE A 1030 21.56 -19.91 -58.54
C ILE A 1030 22.01 -19.71 -60.00
N LEU A 1031 23.07 -20.42 -60.41
CA LEU A 1031 23.58 -20.42 -61.79
C LEU A 1031 22.58 -21.02 -62.81
N GLU A 1032 21.91 -20.15 -63.58
CA GLU A 1032 20.97 -20.57 -64.63
C GLU A 1032 21.64 -21.28 -65.84
N PRO A 1033 21.10 -22.42 -66.32
CA PRO A 1033 21.62 -23.12 -67.48
C PRO A 1033 21.29 -22.39 -68.79
N LYS A 1034 22.32 -22.11 -69.60
CA LYS A 1034 22.17 -21.41 -70.89
C LYS A 1034 21.34 -22.18 -71.91
N GLU A 1035 20.35 -21.51 -72.51
CA GLU A 1035 19.67 -21.97 -73.72
C GLU A 1035 20.50 -21.68 -74.99
N ASP A 1036 20.74 -22.70 -75.81
CA ASP A 1036 21.37 -22.58 -77.14
C ASP A 1036 20.31 -22.54 -78.26
N GLU A 1037 20.38 -21.54 -79.14
CA GLU A 1037 19.39 -21.35 -80.22
C GLU A 1037 19.55 -22.29 -81.44
N THR A 1038 18.45 -22.38 -82.21
CA THR A 1038 18.32 -22.78 -83.62
C THR A 1038 18.14 -24.26 -83.98
N PHE A 1039 16.93 -24.61 -84.48
CA PHE A 1039 16.73 -24.93 -85.91
C PHE A 1039 15.25 -25.03 -86.33
N PHE A 1040 14.86 -24.35 -87.42
CA PHE A 1040 13.53 -24.49 -88.05
C PHE A 1040 13.56 -25.51 -89.21
N ALA A 1041 12.86 -26.65 -89.12
CA ALA A 1041 12.85 -27.67 -90.19
C ALA A 1041 11.59 -28.58 -90.33
N SER A 1042 10.40 -27.98 -90.43
CA SER A 1042 9.26 -28.48 -91.28
C SER A 1042 8.42 -29.73 -90.92
N THR A 1043 7.20 -29.74 -91.51
CA THR A 1043 6.21 -30.83 -91.70
C THR A 1043 5.15 -31.10 -90.61
N ASN A 1044 3.93 -31.43 -91.06
CA ASN A 1044 2.71 -31.58 -90.25
C ASN A 1044 2.29 -33.07 -90.08
N ALA A 1045 2.05 -33.51 -88.85
CA ALA A 1045 1.06 -34.54 -88.45
C ALA A 1045 0.93 -34.45 -86.91
N LEU A 1046 -0.22 -34.24 -86.26
CA LEU A 1046 -1.57 -34.83 -86.35
C LEU A 1046 -1.65 -36.26 -85.76
N ILE A 1047 -2.50 -36.42 -84.72
CA ILE A 1047 -2.83 -37.66 -83.98
C ILE A 1047 -1.67 -38.17 -83.07
N GLY A 1048 -1.87 -38.51 -81.79
CA GLY A 1048 -3.09 -38.45 -80.98
C GLY A 1048 -2.96 -39.11 -79.59
N THR A 1049 -4.08 -39.21 -78.90
CA THR A 1049 -4.26 -39.65 -77.49
C THR A 1049 -3.72 -41.04 -77.12
N GLY A 1050 -2.91 -41.11 -76.05
CA GLY A 1050 -3.32 -41.73 -74.77
C GLY A 1050 -3.08 -43.23 -74.45
N VAL A 1051 -2.66 -43.44 -73.18
CA VAL A 1051 -2.97 -44.57 -72.26
C VAL A 1051 -2.29 -45.95 -72.45
N GLY A 1052 -1.81 -46.53 -71.34
CA GLY A 1052 -1.47 -47.97 -71.14
C GLY A 1052 0.05 -48.23 -71.00
N LEU A 1053 0.67 -48.52 -69.84
CA LEU A 1053 0.35 -49.34 -68.65
C LEU A 1053 0.40 -50.87 -68.88
N LEU A 1054 1.40 -51.58 -68.28
CA LEU A 1054 1.34 -52.87 -67.53
C LEU A 1054 2.59 -53.80 -67.61
N LEU A 1055 2.77 -54.59 -66.53
CA LEU A 1055 3.53 -55.86 -66.33
C LEU A 1055 5.07 -55.85 -66.14
N ALA A 1056 5.72 -56.78 -65.40
CA ALA A 1056 5.39 -57.46 -64.12
C ALA A 1056 6.53 -58.42 -63.61
N LEU A 1057 6.88 -58.28 -62.31
CA LEU A 1057 7.18 -59.32 -61.28
C LEU A 1057 8.18 -60.51 -61.48
N VAL A 1058 9.26 -60.48 -60.64
CA VAL A 1058 9.72 -61.53 -59.67
C VAL A 1058 10.31 -62.90 -60.13
N VAL A 1059 11.40 -63.38 -59.47
CA VAL A 1059 11.58 -64.73 -58.82
C VAL A 1059 13.03 -65.04 -58.32
N ILE A 1060 13.19 -65.17 -56.98
CA ILE A 1060 13.96 -66.15 -56.14
C ILE A 1060 15.37 -66.68 -56.56
N GLY A 1061 16.35 -66.70 -55.62
CA GLY A 1061 17.56 -67.55 -55.70
C GLY A 1061 18.56 -67.56 -54.51
N LEU A 1062 18.39 -68.45 -53.52
CA LEU A 1062 19.26 -68.66 -52.32
C LEU A 1062 20.69 -69.18 -52.60
N ILE A 1063 21.68 -68.85 -51.75
CA ILE A 1063 22.62 -69.79 -51.04
C ILE A 1063 23.64 -69.12 -50.08
N MET A 1064 23.57 -69.44 -48.77
CA MET A 1064 24.64 -69.66 -47.74
C MET A 1064 25.76 -68.59 -47.46
N ARG A 1065 26.42 -68.47 -46.29
CA ARG A 1065 26.54 -69.31 -45.05
C ARG A 1065 27.18 -68.56 -43.85
N ARG A 1066 26.68 -68.77 -42.59
CA ARG A 1066 27.37 -68.85 -41.24
C ARG A 1066 28.43 -67.78 -40.84
N ARG A 1067 28.68 -67.41 -39.57
CA ARG A 1067 28.31 -67.78 -38.16
C ARG A 1067 28.72 -66.54 -37.30
N GLY A 1068 28.17 -66.12 -36.15
CA GLY A 1068 27.51 -66.81 -35.02
C GLY A 1068 28.54 -67.27 -33.98
N GLY A 1069 28.46 -66.97 -32.67
CA GLY A 1069 27.64 -66.01 -31.87
C GLY A 1069 28.56 -65.22 -30.93
N LYS A 1070 28.37 -64.92 -29.62
CA LYS A 1070 27.39 -65.11 -28.48
C LYS A 1070 27.97 -64.20 -27.33
N ASP A 1071 27.45 -63.85 -26.14
CA ASP A 1071 26.29 -64.05 -25.20
C ASP A 1071 26.50 -63.03 -24.02
N THR A 1072 25.71 -62.72 -22.97
CA THR A 1072 24.29 -62.74 -22.47
C THR A 1072 24.34 -62.15 -21.03
N SER A 1073 23.35 -61.51 -20.37
CA SER A 1073 21.99 -60.98 -20.69
C SER A 1073 21.49 -60.14 -19.49
N GLU A 1074 20.29 -59.54 -19.56
CA GLU A 1074 19.59 -58.83 -18.45
C GLU A 1074 19.27 -59.75 -17.24
N TRP A 1075 19.10 -59.20 -16.02
CA TRP A 1075 17.84 -59.28 -15.22
C TRP A 1075 17.83 -58.42 -13.92
N THR A 1076 16.75 -58.51 -13.13
CA THR A 1076 16.27 -57.55 -12.09
C THR A 1076 16.70 -57.82 -10.63
N VAL A 1077 16.42 -56.83 -9.76
CA VAL A 1077 16.48 -56.82 -8.27
C VAL A 1077 15.80 -58.05 -7.62
N PRO A 1078 16.23 -58.52 -6.43
CA PRO A 1078 15.52 -58.17 -5.19
C PRO A 1078 16.34 -58.06 -3.87
N THR A 1079 15.66 -57.61 -2.83
CA THR A 1079 15.98 -57.32 -1.41
C THR A 1079 16.71 -58.38 -0.54
N GLY A 1080 17.30 -57.95 0.61
CA GLY A 1080 17.24 -58.75 1.86
C GLY A 1080 18.37 -58.73 2.92
N ALA A 1081 18.42 -57.69 3.79
CA ALA A 1081 18.89 -57.67 5.21
C ALA A 1081 20.30 -58.18 5.66
N GLY A 1082 20.98 -57.47 6.59
CA GLY A 1082 22.34 -57.85 7.06
C GLY A 1082 22.95 -57.31 8.38
N ALA A 1083 22.40 -56.27 9.04
CA ALA A 1083 22.77 -55.73 10.38
C ALA A 1083 24.17 -55.09 10.62
N GLY A 1084 24.21 -53.93 11.33
CA GLY A 1084 25.42 -53.39 11.97
C GLY A 1084 25.55 -51.85 12.08
N ASN A 1085 24.90 -51.22 13.08
CA ASN A 1085 25.19 -49.85 13.57
C ASN A 1085 26.12 -49.96 14.83
N PRO A 1086 26.78 -48.91 15.41
CA PRO A 1086 26.57 -47.46 15.28
C PRO A 1086 27.77 -46.69 14.67
N GLY A 1087 27.64 -45.40 14.29
CA GLY A 1087 26.42 -44.57 14.18
C GLY A 1087 26.72 -43.06 14.14
N PHE A 1088 25.79 -42.28 13.55
CA PHE A 1088 25.69 -40.80 13.48
C PHE A 1088 26.87 -40.01 12.86
N ALA A 1089 26.67 -39.02 11.99
CA ALA A 1089 25.50 -38.67 11.16
C ALA A 1089 26.01 -37.95 9.88
N ALA A 1090 25.15 -37.76 8.88
CA ALA A 1090 25.48 -37.11 7.60
C ALA A 1090 24.31 -36.20 7.15
N PRO A 1091 24.55 -35.17 6.33
CA PRO A 1091 23.51 -34.26 5.83
C PRO A 1091 22.69 -34.89 4.69
N VAL A 1092 21.57 -34.25 4.32
CA VAL A 1092 21.03 -34.06 2.95
C VAL A 1092 19.67 -33.32 3.03
N ALA A 1093 19.29 -32.64 1.95
CA ALA A 1093 18.16 -31.72 1.84
C ALA A 1093 16.75 -32.34 1.67
N MET A 1094 15.78 -31.42 1.51
CA MET A 1094 14.49 -31.40 0.77
C MET A 1094 14.25 -32.50 -0.31
N PRO A 1095 13.01 -32.74 -0.85
CA PRO A 1095 11.89 -31.77 -0.98
C PRO A 1095 10.43 -32.35 -0.94
N ASP A 1096 9.49 -31.50 -1.39
CA ASP A 1096 8.16 -31.77 -1.99
C ASP A 1096 6.97 -32.15 -1.07
N PHE A 1097 5.94 -31.29 -1.08
CA PHE A 1097 4.57 -31.64 -0.65
C PHE A 1097 3.49 -30.89 -1.43
N GLY A 1098 2.62 -31.64 -2.12
CA GLY A 1098 1.31 -31.16 -2.57
C GLY A 1098 0.29 -32.27 -2.81
N ALA A 1099 -0.59 -32.54 -1.83
CA ALA A 1099 -1.88 -33.24 -2.03
C ALA A 1099 -2.75 -33.37 -0.74
N GLN A 1100 -3.96 -32.82 -0.77
CA GLN A 1100 -5.16 -33.30 -0.05
C GLN A 1100 -5.62 -34.68 -0.64
N PRO A 1101 -6.56 -35.53 -0.09
CA PRO A 1101 -7.73 -35.13 0.74
C PRO A 1101 -8.37 -36.15 1.76
N VAL A 1102 -9.35 -35.67 2.55
CA VAL A 1102 -10.62 -36.33 3.03
C VAL A 1102 -10.59 -37.70 3.79
N SER A 1103 -11.14 -37.75 5.03
CA SER A 1103 -12.33 -38.59 5.43
C SER A 1103 -12.64 -38.72 6.95
N GLN A 1104 -13.94 -38.80 7.29
CA GLN A 1104 -14.54 -39.31 8.55
C GLN A 1104 -14.90 -40.84 8.42
N PRO A 1105 -15.51 -41.57 9.40
CA PRO A 1105 -15.74 -41.35 10.85
C PRO A 1105 -15.40 -42.53 11.81
N ALA A 1106 -15.39 -42.26 13.12
CA ALA A 1106 -15.79 -43.08 14.30
C ALA A 1106 -15.64 -44.63 14.39
N ALA A 1107 -15.01 -45.13 15.48
CA ALA A 1107 -15.55 -46.21 16.36
C ALA A 1107 -14.66 -46.61 17.58
N GLN A 1108 -15.25 -46.69 18.78
CA GLN A 1108 -14.82 -47.50 19.96
C GLN A 1108 -15.36 -48.96 19.82
N PRO A 1109 -15.06 -50.00 20.67
CA PRO A 1109 -14.47 -50.01 22.04
C PRO A 1109 -13.48 -51.20 22.34
N ALA A 1110 -13.19 -51.51 23.63
CA ALA A 1110 -13.50 -52.81 24.31
C ALA A 1110 -12.44 -53.51 25.24
N TYR A 1111 -12.59 -53.32 26.57
CA TYR A 1111 -12.34 -54.31 27.68
C TYR A 1111 -10.91 -54.85 27.98
N ALA A 1112 -10.54 -55.30 29.20
CA ALA A 1112 -11.32 -55.70 30.39
C ALA A 1112 -10.62 -55.44 31.76
N ALA A 1113 -11.41 -55.49 32.85
CA ALA A 1113 -11.02 -55.37 34.29
C ALA A 1113 -11.11 -56.77 34.99
N PRO A 1114 -11.44 -57.00 36.30
CA PRO A 1114 -11.70 -56.12 37.48
C PRO A 1114 -11.15 -56.66 38.86
N VAL A 1115 -11.62 -56.08 39.99
CA VAL A 1115 -11.95 -56.66 41.35
C VAL A 1115 -11.50 -55.73 42.51
N ALA A 1116 -12.30 -55.38 43.53
CA ALA A 1116 -13.77 -55.34 43.75
C ALA A 1116 -14.13 -54.46 44.99
N MET A 1117 -15.40 -54.04 45.11
CA MET A 1117 -15.97 -53.17 46.18
C MET A 1117 -16.56 -53.97 47.38
N PRO A 1118 -17.13 -53.30 48.41
CA PRO A 1118 -18.58 -52.90 48.40
C PRO A 1118 -18.81 -51.42 48.82
N ASP A 1119 -19.73 -50.62 48.27
CA ASP A 1119 -21.16 -50.76 47.88
C ASP A 1119 -22.18 -50.50 49.02
N PHE A 1120 -23.00 -49.45 48.87
CA PHE A 1120 -24.47 -49.53 49.01
C PHE A 1120 -25.23 -48.39 48.28
N ASN A 1121 -25.99 -48.77 47.23
CA ASN A 1121 -27.10 -48.11 46.50
C ASN A 1121 -27.91 -46.98 47.24
N ALA A 1122 -28.59 -46.01 46.57
CA ALA A 1122 -29.28 -46.07 45.27
C ALA A 1122 -29.49 -44.71 44.53
N GLN A 1123 -29.99 -44.77 43.30
CA GLN A 1123 -30.25 -43.66 42.34
C GLN A 1123 -31.67 -43.03 42.48
N PRO A 1124 -31.90 -41.81 41.93
CA PRO A 1124 -32.34 -41.68 40.52
C PRO A 1124 -31.53 -40.67 39.68
N VAL A 1125 -31.61 -40.79 38.35
CA VAL A 1125 -31.14 -39.76 37.40
C VAL A 1125 -32.18 -38.63 37.32
N VAL A 1126 -31.72 -37.40 37.42
CA VAL A 1126 -32.46 -36.19 36.99
C VAL A 1126 -31.90 -35.81 35.61
N ALA A 1127 -32.78 -35.46 34.66
CA ALA A 1127 -32.33 -34.89 33.39
C ALA A 1127 -31.84 -33.45 33.65
N GLN A 1128 -30.75 -33.02 33.02
CA GLN A 1128 -30.38 -31.60 33.09
C GLN A 1128 -31.55 -30.74 32.56
N PRO A 1129 -31.85 -29.60 33.23
CA PRO A 1129 -32.81 -28.64 32.70
C PRO A 1129 -32.31 -28.08 31.37
N ASP A 1130 -33.26 -27.72 30.53
CA ASP A 1130 -33.05 -27.01 29.27
C ASP A 1130 -33.28 -25.52 29.60
N PRO A 1131 -32.22 -24.69 29.76
CA PRO A 1131 -32.37 -23.36 30.36
C PRO A 1131 -33.26 -22.45 29.52
N ALA A 1132 -33.15 -22.54 28.20
CA ALA A 1132 -34.01 -21.83 27.26
C ALA A 1132 -35.49 -22.16 27.49
N ARG A 1133 -35.80 -23.45 27.69
CA ARG A 1133 -37.16 -23.90 27.91
C ARG A 1133 -37.74 -23.49 29.26
N ASP A 1134 -36.93 -23.47 30.32
CA ASP A 1134 -37.42 -23.06 31.64
C ASP A 1134 -37.51 -21.53 31.78
N TYR A 1135 -36.60 -20.77 31.15
CA TYR A 1135 -36.75 -19.32 30.95
C TYR A 1135 -38.06 -18.99 30.21
N TYR A 1136 -38.29 -19.65 29.07
CA TYR A 1136 -39.53 -19.55 28.29
C TYR A 1136 -40.79 -19.88 29.10
N ASN A 1137 -40.78 -20.99 29.85
CA ASN A 1137 -41.89 -21.37 30.73
C ASN A 1137 -42.15 -20.31 31.81
N SER A 1138 -41.09 -19.64 32.30
CA SER A 1138 -41.22 -18.57 33.31
C SER A 1138 -41.94 -17.33 32.75
N LEU A 1139 -41.65 -16.92 31.51
CA LEU A 1139 -42.32 -15.80 30.85
C LEU A 1139 -43.81 -16.09 30.62
N LEU A 1140 -44.14 -17.32 30.18
CA LEU A 1140 -45.54 -17.76 30.10
C LEU A 1140 -46.24 -17.79 31.47
N ALA A 1141 -45.53 -18.16 32.54
CA ALA A 1141 -46.08 -18.18 33.90
C ALA A 1141 -46.31 -16.78 34.47
N GLN A 1142 -45.47 -15.81 34.09
CA GLN A 1142 -45.63 -14.38 34.37
C GLN A 1142 -46.75 -13.74 33.52
N GLY A 1143 -47.23 -14.43 32.48
CA GLY A 1143 -48.41 -14.05 31.70
C GLY A 1143 -48.14 -13.39 30.35
N TYR A 1144 -46.89 -13.42 29.88
CA TYR A 1144 -46.54 -12.92 28.55
C TYR A 1144 -47.21 -13.75 27.43
N PRO A 1145 -47.62 -13.14 26.30
CA PRO A 1145 -48.11 -13.87 25.14
C PRO A 1145 -47.08 -14.86 24.60
N HIS A 1146 -47.55 -15.94 23.97
CA HIS A 1146 -46.70 -16.99 23.39
C HIS A 1146 -45.64 -16.43 22.44
N ASP A 1147 -46.06 -15.59 21.50
CA ASP A 1147 -45.19 -15.04 20.45
C ASP A 1147 -44.09 -14.13 21.04
N ASP A 1148 -44.43 -13.34 22.06
CA ASP A 1148 -43.47 -12.48 22.79
C ASP A 1148 -42.50 -13.32 23.64
N ALA A 1149 -43.00 -14.32 24.37
CA ALA A 1149 -42.17 -15.21 25.19
C ALA A 1149 -41.17 -16.01 24.35
N VAL A 1150 -41.56 -16.45 23.13
CA VAL A 1150 -40.62 -17.08 22.18
C VAL A 1150 -39.54 -16.08 21.76
N ARG A 1151 -39.92 -14.85 21.37
CA ARG A 1151 -38.98 -13.80 20.95
C ARG A 1151 -37.97 -13.45 22.05
N TYR A 1152 -38.42 -13.22 23.28
CA TYR A 1152 -37.53 -12.91 24.40
C TYR A 1152 -36.61 -14.08 24.76
N THR A 1153 -37.09 -15.33 24.66
CA THR A 1153 -36.22 -16.51 24.82
C THR A 1153 -35.19 -16.60 23.69
N GLN A 1154 -35.55 -16.23 22.46
CA GLN A 1154 -34.65 -16.26 21.30
C GLN A 1154 -33.52 -15.24 21.36
N GLN A 1155 -33.66 -14.14 22.11
CA GLN A 1155 -32.57 -13.18 22.30
C GLN A 1155 -31.41 -13.81 23.08
N TYR A 1156 -31.70 -14.50 24.19
CA TYR A 1156 -30.69 -15.16 25.04
C TYR A 1156 -30.34 -16.59 24.58
N PHE A 1157 -31.23 -17.25 23.83
CA PHE A 1157 -31.06 -18.61 23.35
C PHE A 1157 -31.44 -18.71 21.87
N GLN A 1158 -30.58 -18.20 20.98
CA GLN A 1158 -30.84 -18.07 19.54
C GLN A 1158 -31.26 -19.38 18.82
N GLN A 1159 -30.93 -20.55 19.37
CA GLN A 1159 -31.35 -21.87 18.83
C GLN A 1159 -32.77 -22.30 19.26
N PHE A 1160 -33.40 -21.60 20.19
CA PHE A 1160 -34.76 -21.88 20.65
C PHE A 1160 -35.79 -21.52 19.55
N GLN A 1161 -36.82 -22.36 19.34
CA GLN A 1161 -37.82 -22.14 18.26
C GLN A 1161 -39.29 -22.18 18.71
N GLY A 1162 -39.55 -22.24 20.03
CA GLY A 1162 -40.90 -22.24 20.63
C GLY A 1162 -41.47 -23.61 21.02
#